data_AF-A0A5M5C1M0-F1
#
_entry.id   AF-A0A5M5C1M0-F1
#
_cell.length_a   1.000
_cell.length_b   1.000
_cell.length_c   1.000
_cell.angle_alpha   90.00
_cell.angle_beta   90.00
_cell.angle_gamma   90.00
#
_symmetry.space_group_name_H-M   'P 1'
#
loop_
_entity.id
_entity.type
_entity.pdbx_description
1 polymer ?
#
loop_
_entity_poly.entity_id
_entity_poly.type
_entity_poly.pdbx_seq_one_letter_code
_entity_poly.pdbx_strand_id
1 'polypeptide(L)'
;ITYYDLYSDYGLALGEHPKTKDEEINQLSVAILPLPGGEFYHYGTSHELISSTLAIQDKVRDQRRIMHRKVKPNPAIFIQNSITQVSLSADNANLWIENSQMGKEWKLGSRQIITGVPENQWSINLPDGVCIDIIPIGENEFVARPYGLDDVFKGALDKITTTYLNVPFTRWMEDRGITWEDIKGRTDDLQSASIFPKVASVEDLGILVRWMTSEPQLEEGKKLWLKAEKVSADEISASANLKRLYEQRNAFRKENWKGLAANYEKSVFYQLDLLDAANEFVRFNLDMPDVLKEDAAPMLRIHNRMLRARIMKLREDKDCAKEEQAAFQLLRDGLLGVMSERKSHPILNVYSDQIVWGRSPVRIDVAGGWTDTPPYSLYSGGSVVNLAIELNGQPPLQVYVKPCKEYHITLRSIDMGAMEVIRNYEELQDYKKVGSPFSIPKAALTLAGFAPAFSTESYPSLAKQLEDFGSGIEITLLAAIPAGSGLGTSSILASTVLGAINDFCGLAWDKNDICSYTLVLEQLLTTGGGWQDQYGGVFSGIKLLQSEAGFEQNPLVRWLPDQFFVHPDYRDCHLLYYTGITRTAKSILAEIVSSMFLNSGPHLSLLAEMKAHAMDMSEAILRSNFESFGRLVGKTWIQNQALDCGTNPPAVAAIIEKIKDYTLGYKLPGAGGGGYLYMVAKDPQAAGQIRRILTEQAPNPRARFVEMTLSDKGLQVSRS
;
A
#
# COMPACT_ATOMS: atom_id res chain seq x y z
N ILE A 1 47.88 -3.97 9.17
CA ILE A 1 46.54 -3.43 9.47
C ILE A 1 45.79 -4.57 10.16
N THR A 2 45.62 -4.48 11.47
CA THR A 2 44.72 -5.36 12.23
C THR A 2 43.30 -4.86 12.00
N TYR A 3 42.42 -5.73 11.49
CA TYR A 3 41.03 -5.37 11.24
C TYR A 3 40.27 -5.47 12.57
N TYR A 4 39.54 -4.42 12.95
CA TYR A 4 38.61 -4.47 14.07
C TYR A 4 37.36 -5.25 13.67
N ASP A 5 36.89 -6.15 14.53
CA ASP A 5 35.51 -6.60 14.46
C ASP A 5 34.58 -5.50 14.99
N LEU A 6 33.60 -5.10 14.18
CA LEU A 6 32.72 -3.96 14.47
C LEU A 6 31.89 -4.15 15.75
N TYR A 7 31.53 -5.38 16.10
CA TYR A 7 30.66 -5.64 17.24
C TYR A 7 31.44 -5.95 18.50
N SER A 8 32.45 -6.79 18.39
CA SER A 8 33.20 -7.30 19.54
C SER A 8 34.40 -6.45 19.90
N ASP A 9 35.04 -5.77 18.96
CA ASP A 9 36.18 -4.89 19.25
C ASP A 9 35.76 -3.42 19.29
N TYR A 10 35.17 -2.91 18.19
CA TYR A 10 34.80 -1.50 18.06
C TYR A 10 33.63 -1.12 18.96
N GLY A 11 32.55 -1.91 18.94
CA GLY A 11 31.35 -1.67 19.75
C GLY A 11 31.62 -1.63 21.25
N LEU A 12 32.51 -2.49 21.75
CA LEU A 12 32.91 -2.52 23.17
C LEU A 12 33.81 -1.35 23.58
N ALA A 13 34.40 -0.65 22.61
CA ALA A 13 35.23 0.53 22.81
C ALA A 13 34.45 1.86 22.68
N LEU A 14 33.15 1.86 22.41
CA LEU A 14 32.36 3.09 22.31
C LEU A 14 31.83 3.58 23.67
N GLY A 15 31.65 4.90 23.78
CA GLY A 15 31.01 5.57 24.91
C GLY A 15 31.97 6.06 25.99
N GLU A 16 31.44 6.69 27.03
CA GLU A 16 32.23 7.27 28.13
C GLU A 16 32.83 6.23 29.08
N HIS A 17 32.23 5.04 29.14
CA HIS A 17 32.64 3.92 29.99
C HIS A 17 32.80 2.63 29.17
N PRO A 18 33.78 2.59 28.25
CA PRO A 18 33.96 1.48 27.34
C PRO A 18 34.45 0.24 28.10
N LYS A 19 34.04 -0.95 27.63
CA LYS A 19 34.47 -2.24 28.18
C LYS A 19 35.90 -2.59 27.76
N THR A 20 36.28 -2.12 26.56
CA THR A 20 37.61 -2.27 25.97
C THR A 20 38.18 -0.87 25.72
N LYS A 21 39.42 -0.59 26.11
CA LYS A 21 40.02 0.74 25.92
C LYS A 21 40.71 0.86 24.58
N ASP A 22 40.41 1.93 23.86
CA ASP A 22 41.04 2.29 22.58
C ASP A 22 41.03 3.82 22.44
N GLU A 23 42.21 4.45 22.52
CA GLU A 23 42.32 5.92 22.60
C GLU A 23 41.73 6.66 21.40
N GLU A 24 41.73 6.08 20.21
CA GLU A 24 41.19 6.72 19.01
C GLU A 24 39.66 6.64 18.98
N ILE A 25 39.10 5.47 19.33
CA ILE A 25 37.64 5.26 19.36
C ILE A 25 36.99 6.01 20.54
N ASN A 26 37.66 6.04 21.69
CA ASN A 26 37.14 6.69 22.90
C ASN A 26 37.05 8.22 22.78
N GLN A 27 37.75 8.84 21.83
CA GLN A 27 37.65 10.28 21.55
C GLN A 27 36.40 10.67 20.75
N LEU A 28 35.68 9.69 20.18
CA LEU A 28 34.50 9.95 19.36
C LEU A 28 33.29 10.33 20.23
N SER A 29 32.53 11.32 19.79
CA SER A 29 31.22 11.64 20.39
C SER A 29 30.18 10.59 19.98
N VAL A 30 29.56 9.92 20.94
CA VAL A 30 28.57 8.86 20.70
C VAL A 30 27.21 9.27 21.26
N ALA A 31 26.15 9.06 20.49
CA ALA A 31 24.77 9.20 20.95
C ALA A 31 24.04 7.85 20.78
N ILE A 32 23.30 7.43 21.80
CA ILE A 32 22.51 6.20 21.77
C ILE A 32 21.04 6.57 21.57
N LEU A 33 20.47 6.13 20.45
CA LEU A 33 19.03 6.21 20.21
C LEU A 33 18.42 4.83 20.48
N PRO A 34 17.69 4.63 21.59
CA PRO A 34 17.01 3.37 21.84
C PRO A 34 15.90 3.17 20.79
N LEU A 35 15.72 1.92 20.35
CA LEU A 35 14.63 1.54 19.45
C LEU A 35 13.48 0.95 20.29
N PRO A 36 12.46 1.73 20.69
CA PRO A 36 11.34 1.22 21.47
C PRO A 36 10.54 0.19 20.64
N GLY A 37 10.28 -0.98 21.22
CA GLY A 37 9.59 -2.06 20.53
C GLY A 37 10.39 -2.76 19.42
N GLY A 38 11.70 -2.48 19.31
CA GLY A 38 12.58 -3.23 18.43
C GLY A 38 12.69 -4.69 18.87
N GLU A 39 12.43 -5.61 17.96
CA GLU A 39 12.68 -7.05 18.16
C GLU A 39 13.85 -7.47 17.28
N PHE A 40 14.81 -8.16 17.87
CA PHE A 40 15.96 -8.70 17.17
C PHE A 40 15.72 -10.17 16.87
N TYR A 41 15.81 -10.51 15.60
CA TYR A 41 15.73 -11.88 15.11
C TYR A 41 17.13 -12.33 14.69
N HIS A 42 17.58 -13.45 15.25
CA HIS A 42 18.88 -14.02 14.93
C HIS A 42 18.75 -14.98 13.74
N TYR A 43 19.79 -15.06 12.92
CA TYR A 43 19.89 -15.95 11.76
C TYR A 43 21.25 -16.66 11.73
N GLY A 44 21.91 -16.76 12.89
CA GLY A 44 23.26 -17.30 13.01
C GLY A 44 23.31 -18.82 13.00
N THR A 45 22.22 -19.49 13.39
CA THR A 45 22.09 -20.95 13.35
C THR A 45 20.90 -21.40 12.52
N SER A 46 20.91 -22.67 12.11
CA SER A 46 19.79 -23.31 11.41
C SER A 46 18.48 -23.27 12.21
N HIS A 47 18.56 -23.41 13.53
CA HIS A 47 17.40 -23.29 14.41
C HIS A 47 16.86 -21.84 14.45
N GLU A 48 17.77 -20.87 14.56
CA GLU A 48 17.43 -19.45 14.53
C GLU A 48 16.78 -19.05 13.20
N LEU A 49 17.27 -19.55 12.06
CA LEU A 49 16.65 -19.33 10.74
C LEU A 49 15.15 -19.69 10.75
N ILE A 50 14.79 -20.88 11.24
CA ILE A 50 13.41 -21.36 11.25
C ILE A 50 12.58 -20.59 12.29
N SER A 51 13.07 -20.46 13.52
CA SER A 51 12.34 -19.81 14.62
C SER A 51 12.13 -18.32 14.40
N SER A 52 13.13 -17.60 13.90
CA SER A 52 13.03 -16.19 13.53
C SER A 52 12.06 -15.97 12.37
N THR A 53 12.12 -16.80 11.33
CA THR A 53 11.20 -16.67 10.20
C THR A 53 9.76 -16.95 10.61
N LEU A 54 9.54 -17.94 11.49
CA LEU A 54 8.23 -18.21 12.07
C LEU A 54 7.70 -17.02 12.87
N ALA A 55 8.53 -16.43 13.73
CA ALA A 55 8.16 -15.26 14.52
C ALA A 55 7.79 -14.05 13.65
N ILE A 56 8.56 -13.79 12.58
CA ILE A 56 8.25 -12.75 11.60
C ILE A 56 6.92 -13.04 10.89
N GLN A 57 6.70 -14.29 10.48
CA GLN A 57 5.45 -14.67 9.81
C GLN A 57 4.22 -14.50 10.73
N ASP A 58 4.37 -14.75 12.02
CA ASP A 58 3.29 -14.58 13.00
C ASP A 58 2.99 -13.11 13.31
N LYS A 59 3.93 -12.17 13.11
CA LYS A 59 3.63 -10.72 13.20
C LYS A 59 2.71 -10.21 12.11
N VAL A 60 2.83 -10.75 10.89
CA VAL A 60 2.02 -10.34 9.73
C VAL A 60 0.61 -10.94 9.80
N ARG A 61 0.37 -11.88 10.72
CA ARG A 61 -0.90 -12.59 10.88
C ARG A 61 -1.90 -11.81 11.76
N ASP A 62 -2.54 -10.78 11.20
CA ASP A 62 -3.98 -10.69 11.47
C ASP A 62 -4.66 -11.81 10.66
N GLN A 63 -4.76 -13.01 11.25
CA GLN A 63 -5.37 -14.17 10.58
C GLN A 63 -6.82 -13.92 10.13
N ARG A 64 -7.46 -12.85 10.60
CA ARG A 64 -8.78 -12.39 10.13
C ARG A 64 -8.73 -11.70 8.76
N ARG A 65 -7.59 -11.10 8.38
CA ARG A 65 -7.40 -10.33 7.14
C ARG A 65 -6.82 -11.14 5.99
N ILE A 66 -6.13 -12.25 6.27
CA ILE A 66 -5.70 -13.19 5.24
C ILE A 66 -6.96 -13.90 4.74
N MET A 67 -7.36 -13.64 3.50
CA MET A 67 -8.64 -14.11 2.93
C MET A 67 -8.75 -15.66 2.86
N HIS A 68 -7.66 -16.38 3.08
CA HIS A 68 -7.63 -17.85 3.07
C HIS A 68 -7.24 -18.42 4.43
N ARG A 69 -8.20 -19.13 5.05
CA ARG A 69 -7.97 -19.89 6.29
C ARG A 69 -7.08 -21.11 6.01
N LYS A 70 -5.89 -21.10 6.62
CA LYS A 70 -4.98 -22.23 6.92
C LYS A 70 -4.97 -23.39 5.91
N VAL A 71 -4.03 -23.34 4.95
CA VAL A 71 -3.67 -24.47 4.07
C VAL A 71 -2.48 -25.28 4.61
N LYS A 72 -1.62 -24.69 5.44
CA LYS A 72 -0.43 -25.39 5.98
C LYS A 72 -0.77 -26.25 7.21
N PRO A 73 -0.34 -27.52 7.26
CA PRO A 73 -0.54 -28.40 8.42
C PRO A 73 0.25 -27.95 9.66
N ASN A 74 1.40 -27.28 9.46
CA ASN A 74 2.19 -26.66 10.52
C ASN A 74 2.76 -25.32 10.02
N PRO A 75 2.69 -24.22 10.80
CA PRO A 75 3.21 -22.92 10.37
C PRO A 75 4.74 -22.88 10.20
N ALA A 76 5.49 -23.75 10.89
CA ALA A 76 6.96 -23.83 10.81
C ALA A 76 7.46 -24.62 9.58
N ILE A 77 6.61 -24.78 8.55
CA ILE A 77 6.96 -25.40 7.27
C ILE A 77 7.13 -24.31 6.22
N PHE A 78 8.34 -24.18 5.69
CA PHE A 78 8.72 -23.22 4.67
C PHE A 78 9.07 -23.97 3.39
N ILE A 79 8.41 -23.62 2.29
CA ILE A 79 8.67 -24.17 0.95
C ILE A 79 8.80 -22.97 0.02
N GLN A 80 9.97 -22.81 -0.60
CA GLN A 80 10.27 -21.63 -1.40
C GLN A 80 11.07 -21.96 -2.66
N ASN A 81 10.61 -21.50 -3.83
CA ASN A 81 11.25 -21.80 -5.12
C ASN A 81 11.50 -23.31 -5.27
N SER A 82 10.51 -24.12 -4.92
CA SER A 82 10.63 -25.58 -4.85
C SER A 82 9.38 -26.21 -5.41
N ILE A 83 9.51 -27.41 -5.97
CA ILE A 83 8.38 -28.21 -6.44
C ILE A 83 8.33 -29.45 -5.55
N THR A 84 7.24 -29.56 -4.81
CA THR A 84 7.08 -30.61 -3.80
C THR A 84 5.84 -31.44 -4.08
N GLN A 85 6.04 -32.75 -4.26
CA GLN A 85 4.96 -33.72 -4.42
C GLN A 85 4.80 -34.63 -3.18
N VAL A 86 5.45 -34.26 -2.07
CA VAL A 86 5.42 -34.97 -0.80
C VAL A 86 4.17 -34.59 -0.01
N SER A 87 3.55 -35.58 0.63
CA SER A 87 2.46 -35.34 1.59
C SER A 87 3.05 -34.89 2.93
N LEU A 88 2.69 -33.69 3.37
CA LEU A 88 3.15 -33.12 4.64
C LEU A 88 2.07 -33.24 5.72
N SER A 89 2.46 -33.63 6.93
CA SER A 89 1.58 -33.66 8.12
C SER A 89 2.03 -32.63 9.16
N ALA A 90 1.33 -32.58 10.30
CA ALA A 90 1.75 -31.76 11.44
C ALA A 90 3.07 -32.25 12.08
N ASP A 91 3.43 -33.52 11.83
CA ASP A 91 4.63 -34.17 12.38
C ASP A 91 5.92 -33.68 11.69
N ASN A 92 5.82 -33.12 10.48
CA ASN A 92 6.94 -32.51 9.75
C ASN A 92 7.30 -31.10 10.28
N ALA A 93 7.36 -30.92 11.60
CA ALA A 93 7.64 -29.64 12.22
C ALA A 93 9.05 -29.12 11.89
N ASN A 94 9.21 -27.80 11.82
CA ASN A 94 10.50 -27.11 11.59
C ASN A 94 11.19 -27.58 10.30
N LEU A 95 10.48 -27.49 9.18
CA LEU A 95 10.94 -27.95 7.87
C LEU A 95 11.18 -26.75 6.95
N TRP A 96 12.36 -26.67 6.35
CA TRP A 96 12.71 -25.67 5.34
C TRP A 96 13.12 -26.36 4.04
N ILE A 97 12.35 -26.17 2.98
CA ILE A 97 12.65 -26.69 1.64
C ILE A 97 12.82 -25.52 0.68
N GLU A 98 14.02 -25.33 0.16
CA GLU A 98 14.32 -24.24 -0.77
C GLU A 98 15.07 -24.72 -2.00
N ASN A 99 14.75 -24.13 -3.16
CA ASN A 99 15.47 -24.38 -4.40
C ASN A 99 15.58 -25.88 -4.74
N SER A 100 14.51 -26.65 -4.50
CA SER A 100 14.56 -28.11 -4.48
C SER A 100 13.39 -28.78 -5.19
N GLN A 101 13.66 -29.88 -5.90
CA GLN A 101 12.65 -30.82 -6.41
C GLN A 101 12.49 -31.99 -5.44
N MET A 102 11.26 -32.22 -4.99
CA MET A 102 10.91 -33.30 -4.08
C MET A 102 9.81 -34.18 -4.71
N GLY A 103 10.19 -35.38 -5.12
CA GLY A 103 9.28 -36.37 -5.70
C GLY A 103 8.36 -37.03 -4.66
N LYS A 104 7.36 -37.79 -5.12
CA LYS A 104 6.37 -38.47 -4.26
C LYS A 104 6.97 -39.53 -3.33
N GLU A 105 8.09 -40.14 -3.73
CA GLU A 105 8.75 -41.23 -3.00
C GLU A 105 9.67 -40.75 -1.87
N TRP A 106 9.70 -39.44 -1.61
CA TRP A 106 10.42 -38.88 -0.48
C TRP A 106 9.62 -39.01 0.81
N LYS A 107 10.28 -39.51 1.86
CA LYS A 107 9.76 -39.55 3.23
C LYS A 107 10.59 -38.59 4.07
N LEU A 108 9.93 -37.55 4.59
CA LEU A 108 10.58 -36.49 5.36
C LEU A 108 10.27 -36.66 6.84
N GLY A 109 11.28 -36.40 7.66
CA GLY A 109 11.19 -36.36 9.10
C GLY A 109 10.79 -34.97 9.61
N SER A 110 11.24 -34.65 10.82
CA SER A 110 11.12 -33.33 11.45
C SER A 110 12.48 -32.65 11.61
N ARG A 111 12.50 -31.31 11.78
CA ARG A 111 13.72 -30.52 12.02
C ARG A 111 14.75 -30.63 10.88
N GLN A 112 14.36 -30.26 9.66
CA GLN A 112 15.18 -30.46 8.47
C GLN A 112 15.28 -29.19 7.62
N ILE A 113 16.46 -29.00 7.02
CA ILE A 113 16.70 -28.01 5.98
C ILE A 113 17.14 -28.77 4.73
N ILE A 114 16.44 -28.56 3.61
CA ILE A 114 16.69 -29.20 2.34
C ILE A 114 16.86 -28.12 1.27
N THR A 115 18.06 -28.02 0.72
CA THR A 115 18.44 -26.98 -0.25
C THR A 115 19.09 -27.53 -1.49
N GLY A 116 18.77 -26.93 -2.64
CA GLY A 116 19.50 -27.13 -3.90
C GLY A 116 19.27 -28.46 -4.59
N VAL A 117 18.29 -29.27 -4.18
CA VAL A 117 18.03 -30.58 -4.79
C VAL A 117 17.59 -30.42 -6.26
N PRO A 118 18.38 -30.89 -7.25
CA PRO A 118 18.05 -30.74 -8.67
C PRO A 118 16.84 -31.58 -9.06
N GLU A 119 16.30 -31.37 -10.26
CA GLU A 119 15.19 -32.19 -10.77
C GLU A 119 15.54 -33.69 -10.76
N ASN A 120 14.69 -34.51 -10.15
CA ASN A 120 14.96 -35.91 -9.89
C ASN A 120 13.67 -36.74 -9.75
N GLN A 121 13.86 -38.06 -9.70
CA GLN A 121 12.85 -39.06 -9.31
C GLN A 121 13.39 -39.99 -8.22
N TRP A 122 14.07 -39.43 -7.21
CA TRP A 122 14.67 -40.23 -6.15
C TRP A 122 13.64 -40.78 -5.17
N SER A 123 13.96 -41.92 -4.56
CA SER A 123 13.27 -42.48 -3.40
C SER A 123 14.21 -42.37 -2.20
N ILE A 124 13.93 -41.44 -1.30
CA ILE A 124 14.80 -41.12 -0.15
C ILE A 124 13.96 -41.07 1.11
N ASN A 125 14.43 -41.76 2.15
CA ASN A 125 13.92 -41.62 3.50
C ASN A 125 14.91 -40.78 4.31
N LEU A 126 14.53 -39.56 4.68
CA LEU A 126 15.38 -38.63 5.42
C LEU A 126 14.98 -38.58 6.89
N PRO A 127 15.82 -39.04 7.84
CA PRO A 127 15.47 -39.12 9.25
C PRO A 127 15.47 -37.74 9.94
N ASP A 128 14.85 -37.67 11.11
CA ASP A 128 14.73 -36.46 11.92
C ASP A 128 16.09 -35.81 12.22
N GLY A 129 16.15 -34.48 12.14
CA GLY A 129 17.35 -33.70 12.43
C GLY A 129 18.44 -33.79 11.35
N VAL A 130 18.21 -34.50 10.24
CA VAL A 130 19.16 -34.56 9.11
C VAL A 130 18.74 -33.59 8.00
N CYS A 131 19.69 -32.78 7.57
CA CYS A 131 19.56 -31.77 6.54
C CYS A 131 20.34 -32.19 5.29
N ILE A 132 19.93 -31.66 4.13
CA ILE A 132 20.58 -31.88 2.85
C ILE A 132 20.85 -30.52 2.22
N ASP A 133 22.10 -30.31 1.80
CA ASP A 133 22.46 -29.21 0.93
C ASP A 133 23.17 -29.75 -0.31
N ILE A 134 22.65 -29.42 -1.49
CA ILE A 134 23.22 -29.81 -2.78
C ILE A 134 23.69 -28.56 -3.52
N ILE A 135 25.00 -28.52 -3.78
CA ILE A 135 25.65 -27.33 -4.33
C ILE A 135 26.20 -27.67 -5.72
N PRO A 136 25.81 -26.95 -6.78
CA PRO A 136 26.47 -27.07 -8.08
C PRO A 136 27.89 -26.50 -8.00
N ILE A 137 28.88 -27.26 -8.46
CA ILE A 137 30.29 -26.84 -8.54
C ILE A 137 30.77 -27.03 -9.99
N GLY A 138 31.61 -26.12 -10.46
CA GLY A 138 32.11 -26.15 -11.83
C GLY A 138 30.98 -26.10 -12.87
N GLU A 139 31.21 -26.71 -14.03
CA GLU A 139 30.31 -26.65 -15.18
C GLU A 139 29.13 -27.64 -15.08
N ASN A 140 29.37 -28.88 -14.63
CA ASN A 140 28.37 -29.96 -14.63
C ASN A 140 28.29 -30.76 -13.32
N GLU A 141 29.15 -30.48 -12.34
CA GLU A 141 29.24 -31.27 -11.12
C GLU A 141 28.31 -30.73 -10.02
N PHE A 142 28.01 -31.58 -9.06
CA PHE A 142 27.27 -31.31 -7.84
C PHE A 142 28.01 -31.92 -6.66
N VAL A 143 27.85 -31.30 -5.49
CA VAL A 143 28.33 -31.83 -4.22
C VAL A 143 27.14 -32.03 -3.29
N ALA A 144 27.03 -33.23 -2.73
CA ALA A 144 26.09 -33.53 -1.66
C ALA A 144 26.74 -33.26 -0.30
N ARG A 145 26.19 -32.30 0.43
CA ARG A 145 26.54 -31.98 1.81
C ARG A 145 25.36 -32.27 2.74
N PRO A 146 25.18 -33.52 3.19
CA PRO A 146 24.27 -33.79 4.29
C PRO A 146 24.91 -33.36 5.61
N TYR A 147 24.10 -32.90 6.56
CA TYR A 147 24.55 -32.47 7.89
C TYR A 147 23.44 -32.63 8.93
N GLY A 148 23.78 -32.74 10.20
CA GLY A 148 22.81 -32.67 11.30
C GLY A 148 22.44 -31.22 11.58
N LEU A 149 21.16 -30.93 11.83
CA LEU A 149 20.68 -29.58 12.12
C LEU A 149 21.44 -28.91 13.28
N ASP A 150 21.86 -29.72 14.25
CA ASP A 150 22.54 -29.28 15.48
C ASP A 150 24.07 -29.46 15.41
N ASP A 151 24.62 -29.89 14.26
CA ASP A 151 26.07 -30.04 14.11
C ASP A 151 26.77 -28.67 14.07
N VAL A 152 27.77 -28.49 14.93
CA VAL A 152 28.56 -27.24 15.02
C VAL A 152 29.51 -27.07 13.84
N PHE A 153 29.81 -28.16 13.11
CA PHE A 153 30.76 -28.18 12.00
C PHE A 153 32.18 -27.73 12.39
N LYS A 154 32.60 -28.01 13.62
CA LYS A 154 33.94 -27.68 14.14
C LYS A 154 34.47 -28.79 15.03
N GLY A 155 35.80 -28.94 15.06
CA GLY A 155 36.51 -29.89 15.91
C GLY A 155 37.07 -31.10 15.16
N ALA A 156 38.09 -31.72 15.75
CA ALA A 156 38.79 -32.85 15.16
C ALA A 156 37.92 -34.09 15.07
N LEU A 157 38.02 -34.82 13.95
CA LEU A 157 37.16 -35.95 13.61
C LEU A 157 37.33 -37.15 14.56
N ASP A 158 38.47 -37.25 15.25
CA ASP A 158 38.78 -38.32 16.21
C ASP A 158 38.11 -38.13 17.57
N LYS A 159 37.56 -36.94 17.84
CA LYS A 159 36.90 -36.63 19.12
C LYS A 159 35.44 -37.05 19.08
N ILE A 160 35.01 -37.73 20.14
CA ILE A 160 33.61 -38.14 20.33
C ILE A 160 32.63 -36.95 20.41
N THR A 161 33.14 -35.75 20.73
CA THR A 161 32.38 -34.51 20.79
C THR A 161 32.11 -33.91 19.40
N THR A 162 32.83 -34.34 18.37
CA THR A 162 32.64 -33.87 16.99
C THR A 162 31.55 -34.70 16.33
N THR A 163 30.38 -34.10 16.15
CA THR A 163 29.20 -34.76 15.57
C THR A 163 29.07 -34.47 14.08
N TYR A 164 28.59 -35.49 13.35
CA TYR A 164 28.18 -35.41 11.96
C TYR A 164 26.91 -36.24 11.78
N LEU A 165 25.85 -35.62 11.27
CA LEU A 165 24.49 -36.17 11.26
C LEU A 165 23.98 -36.50 12.67
N ASN A 166 24.29 -35.63 13.64
CA ASN A 166 23.90 -35.78 15.05
C ASN A 166 24.46 -37.04 15.76
N VAL A 167 25.49 -37.68 15.19
CA VAL A 167 26.22 -38.79 15.81
C VAL A 167 27.73 -38.51 15.80
N PRO A 168 28.53 -39.08 16.72
CA PRO A 168 29.98 -38.95 16.65
C PRO A 168 30.52 -39.39 15.28
N PHE A 169 31.43 -38.62 14.70
CA PHE A 169 31.95 -38.90 13.35
C PHE A 169 32.56 -40.30 13.23
N THR A 170 33.26 -40.77 14.27
CA THR A 170 33.82 -42.13 14.32
C THR A 170 32.76 -43.22 14.19
N ARG A 171 31.59 -43.05 14.82
CA ARG A 171 30.46 -43.98 14.70
C ARG A 171 29.86 -43.94 13.30
N TRP A 172 29.74 -42.76 12.70
CA TRP A 172 29.26 -42.61 11.33
C TRP A 172 30.14 -43.35 10.32
N MET A 173 31.46 -43.34 10.52
CA MET A 173 32.43 -44.11 9.73
C MET A 173 32.29 -45.62 9.94
N GLU A 174 32.20 -46.07 11.19
CA GLU A 174 32.05 -47.48 11.55
C GLU A 174 30.80 -48.10 10.91
N ASP A 175 29.66 -47.41 11.02
CA ASP A 175 28.39 -47.87 10.45
C ASP A 175 28.46 -48.07 8.93
N ARG A 176 29.37 -47.35 8.25
CA ARG A 176 29.57 -47.37 6.78
C ARG A 176 30.79 -48.18 6.34
N GLY A 177 31.55 -48.72 7.30
CA GLY A 177 32.75 -49.51 7.07
C GLY A 177 33.82 -48.78 6.25
N ILE A 178 34.00 -47.47 6.48
CA ILE A 178 35.09 -46.67 5.90
C ILE A 178 36.19 -46.44 6.95
N THR A 179 37.40 -46.16 6.49
CA THR A 179 38.59 -46.00 7.33
C THR A 179 39.21 -44.62 7.16
N TRP A 180 40.15 -44.26 8.04
CA TRP A 180 40.85 -42.97 7.94
C TRP A 180 41.65 -42.80 6.65
N GLU A 181 42.06 -43.90 6.01
CA GLU A 181 42.79 -43.87 4.72
C GLU A 181 41.89 -43.39 3.56
N ASP A 182 40.57 -43.53 3.71
CA ASP A 182 39.59 -43.13 2.70
C ASP A 182 39.29 -41.63 2.74
N ILE A 183 39.66 -40.94 3.83
CA ILE A 183 39.49 -39.50 4.02
C ILE A 183 40.80 -38.81 3.67
N LYS A 184 40.78 -38.05 2.58
CA LYS A 184 41.94 -37.27 2.14
C LYS A 184 41.90 -35.88 2.74
N GLY A 185 43.07 -35.30 2.98
CA GLY A 185 43.21 -33.92 3.46
C GLY A 185 43.24 -33.82 4.99
N ARG A 186 42.69 -32.72 5.51
CA ARG A 186 42.71 -32.39 6.93
C ARG A 186 41.66 -33.19 7.70
N THR A 187 42.00 -33.61 8.91
CA THR A 187 41.10 -34.33 9.84
C THR A 187 41.08 -33.70 11.23
N ASP A 188 41.77 -32.58 11.41
CA ASP A 188 41.82 -31.80 12.64
C ASP A 188 40.58 -30.89 12.81
N ASP A 189 39.77 -30.74 11.76
CA ASP A 189 38.50 -30.01 11.81
C ASP A 189 37.48 -30.56 10.79
N LEU A 190 36.21 -30.75 11.20
CA LEU A 190 35.13 -31.24 10.33
C LEU A 190 34.83 -30.33 9.14
N GLN A 191 34.98 -29.01 9.31
CA GLN A 191 34.75 -28.05 8.24
C GLN A 191 35.77 -28.19 7.10
N SER A 192 37.03 -28.47 7.48
CA SER A 192 38.14 -28.61 6.53
C SER A 192 38.36 -30.04 6.03
N ALA A 193 37.59 -31.02 6.52
CA ALA A 193 37.72 -32.42 6.09
C ALA A 193 37.02 -32.68 4.76
N SER A 194 37.74 -33.27 3.80
CA SER A 194 37.21 -33.56 2.46
C SER A 194 36.40 -34.85 2.45
N ILE A 195 35.14 -34.76 2.89
CA ILE A 195 34.21 -35.89 3.03
C ILE A 195 33.00 -35.83 2.09
N PHE A 196 32.79 -34.71 1.39
CA PHE A 196 31.62 -34.50 0.55
C PHE A 196 31.92 -34.87 -0.91
N PRO A 197 31.25 -35.89 -1.47
CA PRO A 197 31.55 -36.39 -2.80
C PRO A 197 31.08 -35.41 -3.88
N LYS A 198 31.95 -35.19 -4.87
CA LYS A 198 31.68 -34.43 -6.09
C LYS A 198 31.34 -35.39 -7.23
N VAL A 199 30.17 -35.21 -7.84
CA VAL A 199 29.66 -36.07 -8.92
C VAL A 199 28.94 -35.27 -10.00
N ALA A 200 28.97 -35.77 -11.24
CA ALA A 200 28.27 -35.14 -12.37
C ALA A 200 26.87 -35.72 -12.63
N SER A 201 26.59 -36.98 -12.23
CA SER A 201 25.27 -37.60 -12.41
C SER A 201 24.34 -37.28 -11.25
N VAL A 202 23.11 -36.89 -11.58
CA VAL A 202 22.02 -36.64 -10.62
C VAL A 202 21.56 -37.96 -9.98
N GLU A 203 21.60 -39.06 -10.70
CA GLU A 203 21.27 -40.39 -10.20
C GLU A 203 22.30 -40.86 -9.17
N ASP A 204 23.60 -40.74 -9.48
CA ASP A 204 24.68 -41.05 -8.55
C ASP A 204 24.57 -40.19 -7.27
N LEU A 205 24.19 -38.92 -7.42
CA LEU A 205 23.97 -38.01 -6.30
C LEU A 205 22.87 -38.52 -5.35
N GLY A 206 21.75 -39.02 -5.91
CA GLY A 206 20.68 -39.61 -5.11
C GLY A 206 21.11 -40.86 -4.34
N ILE A 207 21.91 -41.74 -4.96
CA ILE A 207 22.48 -42.93 -4.31
C ILE A 207 23.43 -42.53 -3.19
N LEU A 208 24.30 -41.54 -3.43
CA LEU A 208 25.23 -41.01 -2.43
C LEU A 208 24.49 -40.39 -1.24
N VAL A 209 23.45 -39.59 -1.48
CA VAL A 209 22.64 -38.99 -0.40
C VAL A 209 22.01 -40.08 0.47
N ARG A 210 21.41 -41.12 -0.13
CA ARG A 210 20.84 -42.25 0.63
C ARG A 210 21.90 -42.95 1.49
N TRP A 211 23.05 -43.26 0.90
CA TRP A 211 24.13 -43.93 1.63
C TRP A 211 24.72 -43.07 2.76
N MET A 212 24.95 -41.78 2.50
CA MET A 212 25.50 -40.85 3.48
C MET A 212 24.55 -40.58 4.64
N THR A 213 23.23 -40.70 4.43
CA THR A 213 22.20 -40.38 5.44
C THR A 213 21.57 -41.62 6.07
N SER A 214 20.68 -42.33 5.38
CA SER A 214 19.76 -43.32 5.95
C SER A 214 20.07 -44.78 5.63
N GLU A 215 20.92 -45.06 4.63
CA GLU A 215 21.20 -46.41 4.15
C GLU A 215 22.71 -46.74 4.22
N PRO A 216 23.30 -46.85 5.43
CA PRO A 216 24.75 -47.04 5.59
C PRO A 216 25.29 -48.34 4.95
N GLN A 217 24.42 -49.33 4.77
CA GLN A 217 24.74 -50.64 4.17
C GLN A 217 24.59 -50.67 2.63
N LEU A 218 24.31 -49.53 1.99
CA LEU A 218 24.15 -49.46 0.53
C LEU A 218 25.49 -49.59 -0.18
N GLU A 219 25.81 -50.79 -0.64
CA GLU A 219 27.09 -51.14 -1.30
C GLU A 219 27.43 -50.28 -2.52
N GLU A 220 26.42 -49.94 -3.33
CA GLU A 220 26.60 -49.08 -4.50
C GLU A 220 27.02 -47.66 -4.09
N GLY A 221 26.38 -47.10 -3.07
CA GLY A 221 26.72 -45.79 -2.53
C GLY A 221 28.13 -45.75 -1.93
N LYS A 222 28.53 -46.80 -1.21
CA LYS A 222 29.92 -46.93 -0.71
C LYS A 222 30.94 -46.90 -1.84
N LYS A 223 30.72 -47.70 -2.90
CA LYS A 223 31.62 -47.76 -4.06
C LYS A 223 31.71 -46.40 -4.77
N LEU A 224 30.58 -45.73 -4.95
CA LEU A 224 30.53 -44.39 -5.55
C LEU A 224 31.29 -43.38 -4.68
N TRP A 225 31.07 -43.38 -3.37
CA TRP A 225 31.70 -42.42 -2.45
C TRP A 225 33.22 -42.59 -2.39
N LEU A 226 33.72 -43.83 -2.39
CA LEU A 226 35.16 -44.12 -2.43
C LEU A 226 35.79 -43.65 -3.75
N LYS A 227 35.10 -43.86 -4.88
CA LYS A 227 35.57 -43.48 -6.22
C LYS A 227 35.54 -41.96 -6.44
N ALA A 228 34.56 -41.26 -5.87
CA ALA A 228 34.36 -39.83 -6.09
C ALA A 228 35.52 -38.99 -5.53
N GLU A 229 35.86 -37.92 -6.23
CA GLU A 229 36.64 -36.83 -5.66
C GLU A 229 35.82 -36.18 -4.54
N LYS A 230 36.47 -35.84 -3.44
CA LYS A 230 35.80 -35.29 -2.25
C LYS A 230 36.32 -33.89 -1.97
N VAL A 231 35.43 -33.02 -1.52
CA VAL A 231 35.72 -31.65 -1.11
C VAL A 231 35.26 -31.42 0.33
N SER A 232 35.86 -30.43 0.98
CA SER A 232 35.52 -29.97 2.32
C SER A 232 34.41 -28.91 2.30
N ALA A 233 33.84 -28.59 3.46
CA ALA A 233 32.83 -27.52 3.56
C ALA A 233 33.42 -26.13 3.23
N ASP A 234 34.69 -25.92 3.56
CA ASP A 234 35.44 -24.71 3.18
C ASP A 234 35.58 -24.58 1.66
N GLU A 235 35.97 -25.67 1.00
CA GLU A 235 36.13 -25.71 -0.46
C GLU A 235 34.80 -25.55 -1.20
N ILE A 236 33.71 -26.14 -0.69
CA ILE A 236 32.35 -25.94 -1.25
C ILE A 236 32.02 -24.44 -1.27
N SER A 237 32.25 -23.76 -0.15
CA SER A 237 31.94 -22.33 -0.01
C SER A 237 32.76 -21.47 -0.99
N ALA A 238 34.00 -21.87 -1.29
CA ALA A 238 34.89 -21.17 -2.20
C ALA A 238 34.62 -21.47 -3.69
N SER A 239 34.03 -22.62 -4.02
CA SER A 239 33.92 -23.12 -5.39
C SER A 239 32.48 -23.27 -5.91
N ALA A 240 31.48 -22.91 -5.09
CA ALA A 240 30.07 -22.95 -5.47
C ALA A 240 29.78 -22.12 -6.75
N ASN A 241 29.11 -22.75 -7.72
CA ASN A 241 28.66 -22.07 -8.93
C ASN A 241 27.32 -21.37 -8.67
N LEU A 242 27.40 -20.13 -8.19
CA LEU A 242 26.21 -19.33 -7.87
C LEU A 242 25.29 -19.10 -9.08
N LYS A 243 25.84 -19.00 -10.29
CA LYS A 243 25.06 -18.80 -11.52
C LYS A 243 24.11 -20.00 -11.74
N ARG A 244 24.62 -21.23 -11.69
CA ARG A 244 23.82 -22.45 -11.82
C ARG A 244 22.78 -22.56 -10.70
N LEU A 245 23.14 -22.18 -9.48
CA LEU A 245 22.21 -22.17 -8.34
C LEU A 245 21.03 -21.21 -8.57
N TYR A 246 21.30 -20.00 -9.06
CA TYR A 246 20.25 -19.02 -9.42
C TYR A 246 19.45 -19.43 -10.65
N GLU A 247 20.05 -20.11 -11.63
CA GLU A 247 19.33 -20.67 -12.79
C GLU A 247 18.30 -21.71 -12.36
N GLN A 248 18.69 -22.66 -11.50
CA GLN A 248 17.76 -23.63 -10.90
C GLN A 248 16.65 -22.92 -10.09
N ARG A 249 17.02 -21.95 -9.26
CA ARG A 249 16.05 -21.19 -8.46
C ARG A 249 15.03 -20.45 -9.32
N ASN A 250 15.48 -19.85 -10.42
CA ASN A 250 14.61 -19.16 -11.37
C ASN A 250 13.70 -20.14 -12.12
N ALA A 251 14.19 -21.34 -12.47
CA ALA A 251 13.37 -22.37 -13.09
C ALA A 251 12.22 -22.82 -12.17
N PHE A 252 12.51 -23.11 -10.90
CA PHE A 252 11.46 -23.45 -9.94
C PHE A 252 10.53 -22.28 -9.63
N ARG A 253 11.07 -21.06 -9.51
CA ARG A 253 10.25 -19.85 -9.31
C ARG A 253 9.26 -19.65 -10.44
N LYS A 254 9.66 -19.87 -11.68
CA LYS A 254 8.79 -19.81 -12.86
C LYS A 254 7.57 -20.73 -12.73
N GLU A 255 7.78 -21.97 -12.31
CA GLU A 255 6.69 -22.93 -12.10
C GLU A 255 5.85 -22.62 -10.86
N ASN A 256 6.48 -22.12 -9.78
CA ASN A 256 5.76 -21.68 -8.59
C ASN A 256 4.81 -20.50 -8.89
N TRP A 257 5.22 -19.54 -9.71
CA TRP A 257 4.34 -18.43 -10.12
C TRP A 257 3.10 -18.93 -10.86
N LYS A 258 3.25 -19.86 -11.80
CA LYS A 258 2.12 -20.51 -12.50
C LYS A 258 1.21 -21.24 -11.51
N GLY A 259 1.80 -22.04 -10.62
CA GLY A 259 1.07 -22.81 -9.62
C GLY A 259 0.29 -21.93 -8.64
N LEU A 260 0.89 -20.83 -8.18
CA LEU A 260 0.25 -19.86 -7.28
C LEU A 260 -0.94 -19.16 -7.95
N ALA A 261 -0.76 -18.71 -9.19
CA ALA A 261 -1.81 -18.03 -9.96
C ALA A 261 -2.98 -18.97 -10.30
N ALA A 262 -2.69 -20.21 -10.74
CA ALA A 262 -3.71 -21.20 -11.07
C ALA A 262 -4.52 -21.64 -9.84
N ASN A 263 -3.91 -21.63 -8.65
CA ASN A 263 -4.56 -22.02 -7.39
C ASN A 263 -4.90 -20.82 -6.50
N TYR A 264 -5.18 -19.66 -7.08
CA TYR A 264 -5.40 -18.42 -6.33
C TYR A 264 -6.49 -18.53 -5.23
N GLU A 265 -7.50 -19.38 -5.40
CA GLU A 265 -8.57 -19.61 -4.40
C GLU A 265 -8.07 -20.25 -3.09
N LYS A 266 -6.88 -20.84 -3.12
CA LYS A 266 -6.23 -21.49 -1.97
C LYS A 266 -4.85 -20.92 -1.70
N SER A 267 -4.41 -19.93 -2.47
CA SER A 267 -3.09 -19.33 -2.37
C SER A 267 -3.20 -17.84 -2.01
N VAL A 268 -2.10 -17.23 -1.61
CA VAL A 268 -2.05 -15.80 -1.31
C VAL A 268 -1.77 -14.94 -2.55
N PHE A 269 -1.88 -15.49 -3.76
CA PHE A 269 -1.37 -14.87 -5.00
C PHE A 269 -1.83 -13.41 -5.18
N TYR A 270 -3.13 -13.12 -5.09
CA TYR A 270 -3.66 -11.75 -5.22
C TYR A 270 -3.46 -10.84 -4.00
N GLN A 271 -2.82 -11.34 -2.94
CA GLN A 271 -2.42 -10.58 -1.75
C GLN A 271 -0.92 -10.26 -1.76
N LEU A 272 -0.15 -10.82 -2.70
CA LEU A 272 1.27 -10.50 -2.90
C LEU A 272 1.42 -9.08 -3.45
N ASP A 273 2.66 -8.60 -3.49
CA ASP A 273 3.02 -7.43 -4.30
C ASP A 273 2.85 -7.79 -5.78
N LEU A 274 1.72 -7.39 -6.35
CA LEU A 274 1.36 -7.67 -7.74
C LEU A 274 2.12 -6.79 -8.72
N LEU A 275 2.71 -5.69 -8.27
CA LEU A 275 3.61 -4.90 -9.10
C LEU A 275 4.91 -5.67 -9.35
N ASP A 276 5.48 -6.29 -8.31
CA ASP A 276 6.61 -7.21 -8.44
C ASP A 276 6.23 -8.46 -9.25
N ALA A 277 5.07 -9.06 -8.96
CA ALA A 277 4.58 -10.21 -9.72
C ALA A 277 4.44 -9.89 -11.23
N ALA A 278 3.93 -8.71 -11.60
CA ALA A 278 3.82 -8.31 -13.00
C ALA A 278 5.19 -8.27 -13.70
N ASN A 279 6.22 -7.74 -13.02
CA ASN A 279 7.59 -7.72 -13.56
C ASN A 279 8.14 -9.14 -13.74
N GLU A 280 7.92 -10.04 -12.77
CA GLU A 280 8.38 -11.44 -12.86
C GLU A 280 7.62 -12.21 -13.96
N PHE A 281 6.33 -11.95 -14.19
CA PHE A 281 5.56 -12.54 -15.28
C PHE A 281 6.09 -12.14 -16.66
N VAL A 282 6.55 -10.90 -16.82
CA VAL A 282 7.18 -10.43 -18.05
C VAL A 282 8.59 -11.01 -18.18
N ARG A 283 9.39 -10.95 -17.12
CA ARG A 283 10.76 -11.48 -17.07
C ARG A 283 10.84 -12.95 -17.44
N PHE A 284 9.91 -13.78 -16.94
CA PHE A 284 9.87 -15.22 -17.22
C PHE A 284 9.03 -15.59 -18.44
N ASN A 285 8.47 -14.61 -19.15
CA ASN A 285 7.56 -14.81 -20.28
C ASN A 285 6.42 -15.79 -19.94
N LEU A 286 5.73 -15.55 -18.82
CA LEU A 286 4.62 -16.38 -18.34
C LEU A 286 3.30 -15.99 -19.00
N ASP A 287 2.38 -16.94 -19.14
CA ASP A 287 1.03 -16.61 -19.57
C ASP A 287 0.33 -15.75 -18.52
N MET A 288 -0.48 -14.81 -18.98
CA MET A 288 -1.23 -13.92 -18.12
C MET A 288 -2.36 -14.70 -17.43
N PRO A 289 -2.65 -14.49 -16.14
CA PRO A 289 -3.74 -15.18 -15.47
C PRO A 289 -5.08 -14.86 -16.13
N ASP A 290 -5.94 -15.87 -16.28
CA ASP A 290 -7.28 -15.68 -16.85
C ASP A 290 -8.10 -14.66 -16.07
N VAL A 291 -9.07 -14.06 -16.76
CA VAL A 291 -10.05 -13.19 -16.13
C VAL A 291 -10.87 -13.99 -15.13
N LEU A 292 -10.94 -13.50 -13.89
CA LEU A 292 -11.75 -14.16 -12.86
C LEU A 292 -13.24 -14.07 -13.15
N LYS A 293 -13.95 -15.15 -12.81
CA LYS A 293 -15.42 -15.26 -12.92
C LYS A 293 -16.13 -14.29 -11.98
N GLU A 294 -17.42 -14.04 -12.23
CA GLU A 294 -18.20 -13.04 -11.50
C GLU A 294 -18.52 -13.41 -10.03
N ASP A 295 -18.50 -14.70 -9.72
CA ASP A 295 -18.68 -15.26 -8.37
C ASP A 295 -17.46 -15.04 -7.45
N ALA A 296 -16.29 -14.72 -8.02
CA ALA A 296 -15.12 -14.36 -7.24
C ALA A 296 -15.33 -13.02 -6.50
N ALA A 297 -14.72 -12.89 -5.32
CA ALA A 297 -14.82 -11.68 -4.50
C ALA A 297 -14.42 -10.42 -5.31
N PRO A 298 -15.18 -9.30 -5.21
CA PRO A 298 -14.94 -8.10 -6.01
C PRO A 298 -13.49 -7.60 -5.99
N MET A 299 -12.86 -7.59 -4.82
CA MET A 299 -11.46 -7.16 -4.67
C MET A 299 -10.47 -8.07 -5.41
N LEU A 300 -10.67 -9.39 -5.41
CA LEU A 300 -9.81 -10.30 -6.18
C LEU A 300 -9.92 -10.03 -7.67
N ARG A 301 -11.13 -9.72 -8.15
CA ARG A 301 -11.38 -9.35 -9.55
C ARG A 301 -10.68 -8.03 -9.91
N ILE A 302 -10.71 -7.04 -9.01
CA ILE A 302 -9.99 -5.77 -9.18
C ILE A 302 -8.47 -6.02 -9.29
N HIS A 303 -7.90 -6.79 -8.35
CA HIS A 303 -6.49 -7.16 -8.35
C HIS A 303 -6.08 -7.92 -9.63
N ASN A 304 -6.89 -8.88 -10.06
CA ASN A 304 -6.67 -9.62 -11.31
C ASN A 304 -6.65 -8.69 -12.53
N ARG A 305 -7.68 -7.85 -12.69
CA ARG A 305 -7.79 -6.90 -13.81
C ARG A 305 -6.60 -5.93 -13.84
N MET A 306 -6.19 -5.39 -12.69
CA MET A 306 -5.07 -4.47 -12.64
C MET A 306 -3.72 -5.16 -12.90
N LEU A 307 -3.50 -6.37 -12.35
CA LEU A 307 -2.31 -7.17 -12.67
C LEU A 307 -2.20 -7.42 -14.17
N ARG A 308 -3.31 -7.81 -14.81
CA ARG A 308 -3.39 -8.02 -16.26
C ARG A 308 -3.04 -6.73 -17.02
N ALA A 309 -3.65 -5.61 -16.65
CA ALA A 309 -3.35 -4.30 -17.24
C ALA A 309 -1.87 -3.94 -17.13
N ARG A 310 -1.24 -4.20 -15.97
CA ARG A 310 0.18 -3.93 -15.75
C ARG A 310 1.09 -4.83 -16.59
N ILE A 311 0.79 -6.13 -16.68
CA ILE A 311 1.52 -7.07 -17.55
C ILE A 311 1.42 -6.63 -19.01
N MET A 312 0.22 -6.25 -19.47
CA MET A 312 -0.01 -5.72 -20.83
C MET A 312 0.81 -4.45 -21.08
N LYS A 313 0.78 -3.48 -20.13
CA LYS A 313 1.55 -2.23 -20.23
C LYS A 313 3.06 -2.49 -20.34
N LEU A 314 3.59 -3.44 -19.56
CA LEU A 314 5.01 -3.85 -19.62
C LEU A 314 5.37 -4.60 -20.91
N ARG A 315 4.39 -5.21 -21.60
CA ARG A 315 4.56 -5.85 -22.91
C ARG A 315 4.26 -4.91 -24.08
N GLU A 316 4.01 -3.63 -23.82
CA GLU A 316 3.61 -2.62 -24.82
C GLU A 316 2.31 -2.98 -25.56
N ASP A 317 1.42 -3.74 -24.93
CA ASP A 317 0.09 -4.07 -25.45
C ASP A 317 -0.88 -2.89 -25.27
N LYS A 318 -1.57 -2.53 -26.36
CA LYS A 318 -2.50 -1.39 -26.44
C LYS A 318 -3.82 -1.63 -25.72
N ASP A 319 -4.18 -2.89 -25.43
CA ASP A 319 -5.42 -3.22 -24.74
C ASP A 319 -5.34 -3.06 -23.21
N CYS A 320 -4.19 -2.67 -22.65
CA CYS A 320 -4.01 -2.44 -21.21
C CYS A 320 -5.03 -1.46 -20.60
N ALA A 321 -5.40 -0.41 -21.35
CA ALA A 321 -6.37 0.60 -20.89
C ALA A 321 -7.77 0.01 -20.64
N LYS A 322 -8.16 -1.05 -21.36
CA LYS A 322 -9.45 -1.72 -21.17
C LYS A 322 -9.48 -2.49 -19.85
N GLU A 323 -8.41 -3.22 -19.53
CA GLU A 323 -8.28 -3.96 -18.27
C GLU A 323 -8.19 -3.01 -17.06
N GLU A 324 -7.45 -1.90 -17.21
CA GLU A 324 -7.39 -0.85 -16.19
C GLU A 324 -8.77 -0.24 -15.94
N GLN A 325 -9.48 0.17 -17.00
CA GLN A 325 -10.83 0.71 -16.89
C GLN A 325 -11.81 -0.30 -16.26
N ALA A 326 -11.68 -1.59 -16.55
CA ALA A 326 -12.50 -2.63 -15.94
C ALA A 326 -12.24 -2.76 -14.43
N ALA A 327 -10.98 -2.64 -13.98
CA ALA A 327 -10.65 -2.63 -12.55
C ALA A 327 -11.29 -1.43 -11.82
N PHE A 328 -11.18 -0.23 -12.39
CA PHE A 328 -11.83 0.98 -11.84
C PHE A 328 -13.36 0.87 -11.85
N GLN A 329 -13.95 0.25 -12.88
CA GLN A 329 -15.39 0.03 -12.95
C GLN A 329 -15.87 -0.92 -11.85
N LEU A 330 -15.14 -2.02 -11.58
CA LEU A 330 -15.48 -2.94 -10.49
C LEU A 330 -15.43 -2.26 -9.11
N LEU A 331 -14.43 -1.39 -8.88
CA LEU A 331 -14.37 -0.59 -7.65
C LEU A 331 -15.60 0.32 -7.53
N ARG A 332 -15.93 1.02 -8.61
CA ARG A 332 -17.10 1.90 -8.68
C ARG A 332 -18.38 1.12 -8.39
N ASP A 333 -18.60 -0.03 -9.03
CA ASP A 333 -19.79 -0.85 -8.85
C ASP A 333 -19.91 -1.34 -7.40
N GLY A 334 -18.80 -1.72 -6.77
CA GLY A 334 -18.77 -2.09 -5.35
C GLY A 334 -19.16 -0.95 -4.42
N LEU A 335 -18.71 0.28 -4.69
CA LEU A 335 -19.06 1.47 -3.91
C LEU A 335 -20.53 1.89 -4.13
N LEU A 336 -21.04 1.78 -5.36
CA LEU A 336 -22.42 2.11 -5.70
C LEU A 336 -23.42 1.09 -5.14
N GLY A 337 -23.04 -0.19 -5.08
CA GLY A 337 -23.90 -1.28 -4.57
C GLY A 337 -24.36 -1.09 -3.13
N VAL A 338 -23.56 -0.42 -2.28
CA VAL A 338 -23.94 -0.10 -0.89
C VAL A 338 -25.13 0.87 -0.83
N MET A 339 -25.28 1.74 -1.85
CA MET A 339 -26.31 2.79 -1.84
C MET A 339 -27.49 2.51 -2.80
N SER A 340 -27.43 1.48 -3.65
CA SER A 340 -28.53 1.14 -4.57
C SER A 340 -29.83 0.73 -3.87
N GLU A 341 -29.78 0.39 -2.57
CA GLU A 341 -30.98 0.10 -1.78
C GLU A 341 -31.65 1.37 -1.20
N ARG A 342 -30.96 2.51 -1.18
CA ARG A 342 -31.48 3.77 -0.61
C ARG A 342 -32.19 4.58 -1.68
N LYS A 343 -33.50 4.35 -1.82
CA LYS A 343 -34.39 5.16 -2.67
C LYS A 343 -34.87 6.42 -1.97
N SER A 344 -35.07 7.48 -2.74
CA SER A 344 -35.50 8.80 -2.28
C SER A 344 -36.91 9.12 -2.80
N HIS A 345 -37.68 9.86 -2.02
CA HIS A 345 -38.98 10.40 -2.42
C HIS A 345 -38.96 11.92 -2.23
N PRO A 346 -38.71 12.71 -3.29
CA PRO A 346 -38.63 14.17 -3.17
C PRO A 346 -40.02 14.78 -2.95
N ILE A 347 -40.15 15.65 -1.94
CA ILE A 347 -41.37 16.40 -1.63
C ILE A 347 -41.05 17.90 -1.63
N LEU A 348 -41.86 18.72 -2.30
CA LEU A 348 -41.65 20.16 -2.30
C LEU A 348 -41.81 20.74 -0.89
N ASN A 349 -40.71 21.22 -0.31
CA ASN A 349 -40.65 21.65 1.08
C ASN A 349 -40.49 23.18 1.23
N VAL A 350 -40.76 23.94 0.18
CA VAL A 350 -40.62 25.41 0.15
C VAL A 350 -41.85 26.09 -0.43
N TYR A 351 -42.07 27.36 -0.06
CA TYR A 351 -43.08 28.19 -0.70
C TYR A 351 -42.64 28.68 -2.07
N SER A 352 -43.59 29.11 -2.89
CA SER A 352 -43.36 29.52 -4.29
C SER A 352 -42.49 30.77 -4.45
N ASP A 353 -42.35 31.57 -3.39
CA ASP A 353 -41.53 32.78 -3.31
C ASP A 353 -40.22 32.58 -2.53
N GLN A 354 -40.00 31.39 -1.97
CA GLN A 354 -38.78 31.08 -1.22
C GLN A 354 -37.64 30.61 -2.11
N ILE A 355 -36.42 30.97 -1.72
CA ILE A 355 -35.17 30.50 -2.30
C ILE A 355 -34.36 29.80 -1.22
N VAL A 356 -33.94 28.57 -1.50
CA VAL A 356 -32.96 27.84 -0.68
C VAL A 356 -31.56 28.26 -1.10
N TRP A 357 -30.76 28.67 -0.14
CA TRP A 357 -29.36 29.06 -0.33
C TRP A 357 -28.45 28.14 0.47
N GLY A 358 -27.72 27.28 -0.25
CA GLY A 358 -26.64 26.46 0.27
C GLY A 358 -25.29 27.14 0.09
N ARG A 359 -24.42 27.07 1.10
CA ARG A 359 -23.06 27.63 1.06
C ARG A 359 -22.08 26.79 1.87
N SER A 360 -20.88 26.58 1.34
CA SER A 360 -19.84 25.76 1.99
C SER A 360 -18.45 26.39 1.94
N PRO A 361 -17.66 26.26 3.03
CA PRO A 361 -16.24 26.54 3.01
C PRO A 361 -15.51 25.51 2.13
N VAL A 362 -14.25 25.78 1.81
CA VAL A 362 -13.37 24.78 1.19
C VAL A 362 -12.48 24.10 2.23
N ARG A 363 -11.63 23.16 1.83
CA ARG A 363 -10.81 22.39 2.76
C ARG A 363 -9.32 22.43 2.41
N ILE A 364 -8.49 22.28 3.44
CA ILE A 364 -7.06 21.96 3.34
C ILE A 364 -6.80 20.73 4.19
N ASP A 365 -6.08 19.74 3.65
CA ASP A 365 -5.60 18.62 4.47
C ASP A 365 -4.21 18.94 4.96
N VAL A 366 -3.97 18.80 6.26
CA VAL A 366 -2.64 19.05 6.84
C VAL A 366 -1.87 17.76 7.08
N ALA A 367 -2.54 16.61 7.22
CA ALA A 367 -1.92 15.29 7.32
C ALA A 367 -2.87 14.17 6.86
N GLY A 368 -2.29 13.05 6.39
CA GLY A 368 -3.03 11.82 6.10
C GLY A 368 -3.79 11.75 4.77
N GLY A 369 -3.71 12.79 3.93
CA GLY A 369 -4.36 12.75 2.60
C GLY A 369 -3.94 11.52 1.78
N TRP A 370 -4.83 11.01 0.92
CA TRP A 370 -4.75 9.72 0.20
C TRP A 370 -5.10 8.48 1.02
N THR A 371 -5.05 8.52 2.36
CA THR A 371 -5.44 7.37 3.18
C THR A 371 -6.96 7.13 3.17
N ASP A 372 -7.73 8.11 2.74
CA ASP A 372 -9.18 8.07 2.54
C ASP A 372 -9.59 7.45 1.19
N THR A 373 -8.65 7.34 0.25
CA THR A 373 -8.92 6.94 -1.14
C THR A 373 -9.02 5.42 -1.27
N PRO A 374 -10.11 4.88 -1.84
CA PRO A 374 -10.20 3.46 -2.18
C PRO A 374 -9.17 3.06 -3.25
N PRO A 375 -8.60 1.84 -3.21
CA PRO A 375 -8.97 0.71 -2.35
C PRO A 375 -8.30 0.73 -0.97
N TYR A 376 -7.33 1.62 -0.71
CA TYR A 376 -6.57 1.59 0.55
C TYR A 376 -7.47 1.75 1.79
N SER A 377 -8.38 2.72 1.74
CA SER A 377 -9.36 2.95 2.82
C SER A 377 -10.29 1.77 3.05
N LEU A 378 -10.58 0.96 2.02
CA LEU A 378 -11.41 -0.24 2.14
C LEU A 378 -10.73 -1.35 2.95
N TYR A 379 -9.40 -1.43 2.90
CA TYR A 379 -8.63 -2.46 3.61
C TYR A 379 -8.19 -2.05 5.01
N SER A 380 -7.74 -0.80 5.12
CA SER A 380 -7.07 -0.34 6.33
C SER A 380 -7.89 0.69 7.09
N GLY A 381 -8.91 1.29 6.47
CA GLY A 381 -9.52 2.54 6.94
C GLY A 381 -8.58 3.73 6.73
N GLY A 382 -9.13 4.93 6.56
CA GLY A 382 -8.36 6.16 6.40
C GLY A 382 -8.21 6.97 7.68
N SER A 383 -7.24 7.88 7.73
CA SER A 383 -7.14 8.89 8.77
C SER A 383 -6.59 10.18 8.19
N VAL A 384 -7.39 11.25 8.25
CA VAL A 384 -7.05 12.56 7.65
C VAL A 384 -7.28 13.65 8.68
N VAL A 385 -6.30 14.54 8.85
CA VAL A 385 -6.51 15.80 9.57
C VAL A 385 -6.70 16.91 8.55
N ASN A 386 -7.87 17.53 8.56
CA ASN A 386 -8.19 18.64 7.66
C ASN A 386 -8.84 19.81 8.39
N LEU A 387 -8.92 20.93 7.68
CA LEU A 387 -9.49 22.18 8.16
C LEU A 387 -10.45 22.77 7.13
N ALA A 388 -11.62 23.20 7.60
CA ALA A 388 -12.60 23.93 6.81
C ALA A 388 -12.25 25.42 6.82
N ILE A 389 -12.12 26.03 5.63
CA ILE A 389 -11.70 27.41 5.48
C ILE A 389 -12.62 28.22 4.56
N GLU A 390 -12.83 29.46 4.95
CA GLU A 390 -13.46 30.49 4.15
C GLU A 390 -12.38 31.33 3.48
N LEU A 391 -12.72 31.89 2.32
CA LEU A 391 -11.82 32.74 1.55
C LEU A 391 -12.36 34.16 1.58
N ASN A 392 -11.52 35.12 1.98
CA ASN A 392 -11.90 36.53 2.12
C ASN A 392 -13.17 36.71 2.98
N GLY A 393 -13.31 35.92 4.05
CA GLY A 393 -14.43 36.00 4.99
C GLY A 393 -15.77 35.48 4.48
N GLN A 394 -15.80 34.71 3.38
CA GLN A 394 -17.03 34.09 2.88
C GLN A 394 -16.81 32.63 2.43
N PRO A 395 -17.85 31.78 2.58
CA PRO A 395 -17.93 30.50 1.90
C PRO A 395 -17.92 30.69 0.37
N PRO A 396 -16.90 30.19 -0.33
CA PRO A 396 -16.70 30.48 -1.75
C PRO A 396 -17.57 29.63 -2.68
N LEU A 397 -18.21 28.57 -2.18
CA LEU A 397 -19.10 27.69 -2.94
C LEU A 397 -20.54 27.95 -2.53
N GLN A 398 -21.39 28.31 -3.50
CA GLN A 398 -22.75 28.73 -3.26
C GLN A 398 -23.72 28.10 -4.27
N VAL A 399 -24.89 27.73 -3.79
CA VAL A 399 -25.96 27.10 -4.58
C VAL A 399 -27.28 27.73 -4.18
N TYR A 400 -28.08 28.09 -5.17
CA TYR A 400 -29.43 28.61 -5.01
C TYR A 400 -30.41 27.66 -5.68
N VAL A 401 -31.46 27.26 -4.96
CA VAL A 401 -32.54 26.41 -5.50
C VAL A 401 -33.86 27.13 -5.26
N LYS A 402 -34.67 27.27 -6.30
CA LYS A 402 -35.99 27.89 -6.22
C LYS A 402 -37.00 27.14 -7.09
N PRO A 403 -38.31 27.24 -6.80
CA PRO A 403 -39.34 26.64 -7.63
C PRO A 403 -39.45 27.36 -8.99
N CYS A 404 -39.76 26.59 -10.03
CA CYS A 404 -40.04 27.07 -11.37
C CYS A 404 -41.50 26.78 -11.74
N LYS A 405 -42.18 27.75 -12.35
CA LYS A 405 -43.59 27.60 -12.77
C LYS A 405 -43.78 26.57 -13.90
N GLU A 406 -42.76 26.37 -14.71
CA GLU A 406 -42.77 25.39 -15.80
C GLU A 406 -42.20 24.07 -15.26
N TYR A 407 -42.83 22.93 -15.61
CA TYR A 407 -42.43 21.59 -15.17
C TYR A 407 -41.20 21.05 -15.90
N HIS A 408 -40.09 21.78 -15.78
CA HIS A 408 -38.75 21.38 -16.22
C HIS A 408 -37.72 21.79 -15.17
N ILE A 409 -36.48 21.35 -15.37
CA ILE A 409 -35.36 21.71 -14.50
C ILE A 409 -34.45 22.66 -15.26
N THR A 410 -34.17 23.84 -14.70
CA THR A 410 -33.22 24.81 -15.24
C THR A 410 -31.96 24.84 -14.39
N LEU A 411 -30.80 24.61 -15.02
CA LEU A 411 -29.50 24.67 -14.38
C LEU A 411 -28.73 25.90 -14.89
N ARG A 412 -28.11 26.65 -13.97
CA ARG A 412 -27.30 27.84 -14.28
C ARG A 412 -25.97 27.81 -13.55
N SER A 413 -24.89 28.21 -14.21
CA SER A 413 -23.59 28.47 -13.59
C SER A 413 -23.22 29.92 -13.84
N ILE A 414 -23.01 30.67 -12.74
CA ILE A 414 -22.65 32.09 -12.80
C ILE A 414 -21.20 32.25 -13.28
N ASP A 415 -20.29 31.45 -12.73
CA ASP A 415 -18.85 31.51 -13.01
C ASP A 415 -18.50 31.10 -14.45
N MET A 416 -19.23 30.13 -15.02
CA MET A 416 -19.03 29.71 -16.41
C MET A 416 -19.97 30.39 -17.40
N GLY A 417 -20.93 31.20 -16.94
CA GLY A 417 -21.92 31.88 -17.78
C GLY A 417 -22.80 30.91 -18.59
N ALA A 418 -23.06 29.71 -18.06
CA ALA A 418 -23.76 28.64 -18.75
C ALA A 418 -25.20 28.47 -18.23
N MET A 419 -26.09 27.97 -19.09
CA MET A 419 -27.47 27.58 -18.74
C MET A 419 -27.87 26.33 -19.54
N GLU A 420 -28.56 25.41 -18.89
CA GLU A 420 -29.15 24.22 -19.51
C GLU A 420 -30.57 24.01 -18.98
N VAL A 421 -31.49 23.58 -19.85
CA VAL A 421 -32.87 23.24 -19.48
C VAL A 421 -33.08 21.76 -19.76
N ILE A 422 -33.54 21.02 -18.75
CA ILE A 422 -33.72 19.57 -18.75
C ILE A 422 -35.22 19.26 -18.74
N ARG A 423 -35.69 18.52 -19.73
CA ARG A 423 -37.11 18.21 -19.96
C ARG A 423 -37.45 16.72 -19.85
N ASN A 424 -36.46 15.84 -19.93
CA ASN A 424 -36.63 14.39 -19.91
C ASN A 424 -35.54 13.70 -19.07
N TYR A 425 -35.73 12.39 -18.82
CA TYR A 425 -34.79 11.62 -18.00
C TYR A 425 -33.45 11.43 -18.69
N GLU A 426 -33.42 11.31 -20.02
CA GLU A 426 -32.19 11.13 -20.79
C GLU A 426 -31.25 12.34 -20.61
N GLU A 427 -31.79 13.56 -20.73
CA GLU A 427 -31.06 14.81 -20.49
C GLU A 427 -30.57 14.93 -19.04
N LEU A 428 -31.37 14.46 -18.07
CA LEU A 428 -31.00 14.44 -16.66
C LEU A 428 -29.88 13.43 -16.37
N GLN A 429 -29.93 12.26 -16.99
CA GLN A 429 -28.98 11.16 -16.80
C GLN A 429 -27.69 11.35 -17.61
N ASP A 430 -27.64 12.31 -18.55
CA ASP A 430 -26.43 12.72 -19.27
C ASP A 430 -25.49 13.58 -18.39
N TYR A 431 -25.18 13.09 -17.19
CA TYR A 431 -24.21 13.70 -16.26
C TYR A 431 -22.78 13.22 -16.49
N LYS A 432 -22.57 12.15 -17.27
CA LYS A 432 -21.22 11.62 -17.61
C LYS A 432 -20.53 12.37 -18.75
N LYS A 433 -21.18 13.37 -19.34
CA LYS A 433 -20.62 14.18 -20.42
C LYS A 433 -19.40 14.97 -19.95
N VAL A 434 -18.24 14.62 -20.50
CA VAL A 434 -16.95 15.24 -20.16
C VAL A 434 -17.01 16.74 -20.43
N GLY A 435 -16.64 17.55 -19.42
CA GLY A 435 -16.57 19.01 -19.54
C GLY A 435 -17.92 19.72 -19.42
N SER A 436 -19.00 19.01 -19.10
CA SER A 436 -20.28 19.66 -18.79
C SER A 436 -20.18 20.45 -17.48
N PRO A 437 -20.62 21.71 -17.43
CA PRO A 437 -20.73 22.49 -16.18
C PRO A 437 -21.79 21.92 -15.23
N PHE A 438 -22.67 21.04 -15.73
CA PHE A 438 -23.87 20.60 -15.03
C PHE A 438 -23.88 19.11 -14.66
N SER A 439 -22.75 18.42 -14.78
CA SER A 439 -22.62 17.01 -14.34
C SER A 439 -23.00 16.82 -12.86
N ILE A 440 -22.52 17.70 -11.98
CA ILE A 440 -22.78 17.64 -10.53
C ILE A 440 -24.28 17.80 -10.21
N PRO A 441 -24.96 18.90 -10.59
CA PRO A 441 -26.38 19.06 -10.25
C PRO A 441 -27.29 18.00 -10.90
N LYS A 442 -26.98 17.52 -12.11
CA LYS A 442 -27.71 16.43 -12.74
C LYS A 442 -27.62 15.12 -11.94
N ALA A 443 -26.41 14.76 -11.52
CA ALA A 443 -26.20 13.58 -10.68
C ALA A 443 -26.86 13.75 -9.29
N ALA A 444 -26.80 14.94 -8.69
CA ALA A 444 -27.43 15.22 -7.41
C ALA A 444 -28.96 15.07 -7.47
N LEU A 445 -29.60 15.60 -8.52
CA LEU A 445 -31.04 15.44 -8.76
C LEU A 445 -31.43 13.98 -9.02
N THR A 446 -30.59 13.25 -9.75
CA THR A 446 -30.76 11.81 -9.96
C THR A 446 -30.80 11.07 -8.61
N LEU A 447 -29.84 11.33 -7.71
CA LEU A 447 -29.76 10.72 -6.37
C LEU A 447 -30.90 11.17 -5.43
N ALA A 448 -31.40 12.39 -5.61
CA ALA A 448 -32.55 12.92 -4.88
C ALA A 448 -33.89 12.28 -5.28
N GLY A 449 -33.90 11.38 -6.28
CA GLY A 449 -35.09 10.64 -6.68
C GLY A 449 -35.78 11.16 -7.94
N PHE A 450 -35.21 12.12 -8.67
CA PHE A 450 -35.75 12.58 -9.96
C PHE A 450 -35.41 11.67 -11.15
N ALA A 451 -34.92 10.46 -10.87
CA ALA A 451 -34.65 9.44 -11.87
C ALA A 451 -35.20 8.08 -11.40
N PRO A 452 -35.72 7.24 -12.31
CA PRO A 452 -36.39 5.98 -11.95
C PRO A 452 -35.53 5.02 -11.10
N ALA A 453 -34.21 5.03 -11.28
CA ALA A 453 -33.30 4.14 -10.55
C ALA A 453 -33.21 4.45 -9.04
N PHE A 454 -33.41 5.71 -8.64
CA PHE A 454 -33.25 6.19 -7.25
C PHE A 454 -34.56 6.71 -6.66
N SER A 455 -35.65 6.67 -7.41
CA SER A 455 -36.98 7.05 -6.96
C SER A 455 -37.69 5.88 -6.28
N THR A 456 -38.42 6.16 -5.20
CA THR A 456 -39.38 5.20 -4.63
C THR A 456 -40.56 4.94 -5.56
N GLU A 457 -40.97 5.96 -6.30
CA GLU A 457 -42.12 5.95 -7.21
C GLU A 457 -41.70 5.98 -8.67
N SER A 458 -42.52 5.40 -9.55
CA SER A 458 -42.23 5.33 -10.98
C SER A 458 -43.18 6.22 -11.77
N TYR A 459 -42.61 7.13 -12.56
CA TYR A 459 -43.36 8.05 -13.40
C TYR A 459 -42.99 7.84 -14.88
N PRO A 460 -43.95 8.00 -15.82
CA PRO A 460 -43.70 7.78 -17.25
C PRO A 460 -42.75 8.82 -17.87
N SER A 461 -42.62 10.01 -17.28
CA SER A 461 -41.69 11.04 -17.73
C SER A 461 -41.30 11.99 -16.60
N LEU A 462 -40.16 12.66 -16.75
CA LEU A 462 -39.71 13.69 -15.80
C LEU A 462 -40.74 14.81 -15.63
N ALA A 463 -41.39 15.25 -16.71
CA ALA A 463 -42.43 16.28 -16.64
C ALA A 463 -43.60 15.84 -15.74
N LYS A 464 -44.04 14.58 -15.82
CA LYS A 464 -45.11 14.07 -14.96
C LYS A 464 -44.68 13.94 -13.50
N GLN A 465 -43.42 13.57 -13.26
CA GLN A 465 -42.86 13.58 -11.91
C GLN A 465 -42.83 15.01 -11.32
N LEU A 466 -42.44 16.02 -12.12
CA LEU A 466 -42.42 17.41 -11.68
C LEU A 466 -43.82 18.01 -11.47
N GLU A 467 -44.81 17.57 -12.27
CA GLU A 467 -46.22 17.90 -12.04
C GLU A 467 -46.70 17.37 -10.69
N ASP A 468 -46.38 16.11 -10.36
CA ASP A 468 -46.75 15.47 -9.08
C ASP A 468 -45.99 16.08 -7.89
N PHE A 469 -44.70 16.37 -8.07
CA PHE A 469 -43.89 17.14 -7.12
C PHE A 469 -44.43 18.57 -6.89
N GLY A 470 -45.22 19.09 -7.84
CA GLY A 470 -45.94 20.37 -7.73
C GLY A 470 -45.19 21.59 -8.26
N SER A 471 -43.99 21.42 -8.84
CA SER A 471 -43.18 22.53 -9.39
C SER A 471 -42.05 22.02 -10.29
N GLY A 472 -41.59 22.86 -11.22
CA GLY A 472 -40.23 22.71 -11.78
C GLY A 472 -39.16 23.19 -10.79
N ILE A 473 -37.89 23.07 -11.18
CA ILE A 473 -36.75 23.40 -10.30
C ILE A 473 -35.77 24.29 -11.05
N GLU A 474 -35.32 25.37 -10.43
CA GLU A 474 -34.21 26.17 -10.94
C GLU A 474 -33.03 26.12 -9.95
N ILE A 475 -31.89 25.59 -10.40
CA ILE A 475 -30.64 25.51 -9.63
C ILE A 475 -29.61 26.44 -10.23
N THR A 476 -29.07 27.35 -9.42
CA THR A 476 -27.97 28.26 -9.81
C THR A 476 -26.74 27.99 -8.95
N LEU A 477 -25.60 27.79 -9.60
CA LEU A 477 -24.31 27.48 -8.98
C LEU A 477 -23.35 28.68 -9.10
N LEU A 478 -22.54 28.88 -8.07
CA LEU A 478 -21.40 29.78 -8.07
C LEU A 478 -20.22 29.14 -7.35
N ALA A 479 -19.11 28.94 -8.07
CA ALA A 479 -17.82 28.60 -7.50
C ALA A 479 -16.87 29.81 -7.62
N ALA A 480 -16.64 30.53 -6.53
CA ALA A 480 -15.76 31.69 -6.49
C ALA A 480 -14.26 31.32 -6.41
N ILE A 481 -13.88 30.16 -6.96
CA ILE A 481 -12.51 29.63 -6.96
C ILE A 481 -12.22 29.03 -8.33
N PRO A 482 -11.02 29.24 -8.92
CA PRO A 482 -10.64 28.59 -10.16
C PRO A 482 -10.70 27.06 -10.07
N ALA A 483 -11.14 26.42 -11.15
CA ALA A 483 -11.02 24.96 -11.30
C ALA A 483 -9.56 24.51 -11.16
N GLY A 484 -9.32 23.36 -10.52
CA GLY A 484 -7.96 22.87 -10.26
C GLY A 484 -7.24 23.61 -9.13
N SER A 485 -7.97 24.25 -8.21
CA SER A 485 -7.44 24.92 -7.01
C SER A 485 -6.72 23.98 -6.04
N GLY A 486 -7.13 22.71 -5.99
CA GLY A 486 -6.65 21.75 -5.00
C GLY A 486 -7.32 21.88 -3.63
N LEU A 487 -8.40 22.64 -3.49
CA LEU A 487 -9.11 22.86 -2.22
C LEU A 487 -10.37 21.98 -2.04
N GLY A 488 -10.46 20.86 -2.76
CA GLY A 488 -11.62 19.96 -2.74
C GLY A 488 -12.90 20.53 -3.38
N THR A 489 -12.77 21.52 -4.27
CA THR A 489 -13.88 22.30 -4.81
C THR A 489 -15.02 21.47 -5.42
N SER A 490 -14.70 20.41 -6.18
CA SER A 490 -15.71 19.60 -6.89
C SER A 490 -16.63 18.86 -5.92
N SER A 491 -16.05 18.06 -5.02
CA SER A 491 -16.83 17.25 -4.09
C SER A 491 -17.56 18.11 -3.07
N ILE A 492 -16.97 19.21 -2.60
CA ILE A 492 -17.67 20.14 -1.70
C ILE A 492 -18.81 20.87 -2.41
N LEU A 493 -18.64 21.26 -3.69
CA LEU A 493 -19.73 21.82 -4.48
C LEU A 493 -20.86 20.81 -4.62
N ALA A 494 -20.55 19.53 -4.87
CA ALA A 494 -21.53 18.45 -4.87
C ALA A 494 -22.26 18.32 -3.53
N SER A 495 -21.55 18.35 -2.40
CA SER A 495 -22.19 18.37 -1.06
C SER A 495 -23.08 19.60 -0.85
N THR A 496 -22.68 20.76 -1.38
CA THR A 496 -23.46 22.00 -1.28
C THR A 496 -24.76 21.92 -2.09
N VAL A 497 -24.69 21.34 -3.30
CA VAL A 497 -25.87 21.07 -4.13
C VAL A 497 -26.79 20.07 -3.46
N LEU A 498 -26.26 18.95 -2.98
CA LEU A 498 -27.02 17.94 -2.26
C LEU A 498 -27.66 18.50 -0.99
N GLY A 499 -26.95 19.34 -0.23
CA GLY A 499 -27.49 20.02 0.94
C GLY A 499 -28.65 20.97 0.61
N ALA A 500 -28.53 21.75 -0.46
CA ALA A 500 -29.62 22.64 -0.90
C ALA A 500 -30.83 21.85 -1.44
N ILE A 501 -30.59 20.78 -2.20
CA ILE A 501 -31.65 19.88 -2.68
C ILE A 501 -32.32 19.14 -1.53
N ASN A 502 -31.56 18.68 -0.53
CA ASN A 502 -32.08 18.00 0.66
C ASN A 502 -33.12 18.86 1.39
N ASP A 503 -32.82 20.15 1.60
CA ASP A 503 -33.76 21.09 2.23
C ASP A 503 -34.95 21.39 1.31
N PHE A 504 -34.70 21.65 0.02
CA PHE A 504 -35.73 21.99 -0.98
C PHE A 504 -36.74 20.84 -1.21
N CYS A 505 -36.25 19.59 -1.23
CA CYS A 505 -37.02 18.37 -1.50
C CYS A 505 -37.43 17.61 -0.23
N GLY A 506 -37.18 18.14 0.98
CA GLY A 506 -37.60 17.50 2.23
C GLY A 506 -37.05 16.08 2.44
N LEU A 507 -35.84 15.78 1.97
CA LEU A 507 -35.28 14.41 1.97
C LEU A 507 -34.81 13.92 3.35
N ALA A 508 -34.70 14.83 4.32
CA ALA A 508 -34.32 14.57 5.71
C ALA A 508 -32.94 13.90 5.89
N TRP A 509 -32.00 14.12 4.98
CA TRP A 509 -30.62 13.66 5.11
C TRP A 509 -29.85 14.46 6.15
N ASP A 510 -29.05 13.78 6.96
CA ASP A 510 -28.10 14.44 7.85
C ASP A 510 -26.79 14.81 7.12
N LYS A 511 -25.82 15.40 7.83
CA LYS A 511 -24.52 15.77 7.23
C LYS A 511 -23.70 14.58 6.76
N ASN A 512 -23.77 13.43 7.44
CA ASN A 512 -23.06 12.20 7.05
C ASN A 512 -23.71 11.57 5.82
N ASP A 513 -25.04 11.58 5.74
CA ASP A 513 -25.79 11.17 4.55
C ASP A 513 -25.38 12.03 3.37
N ILE A 514 -25.36 13.36 3.50
CA ILE A 514 -24.89 14.27 2.44
C ILE A 514 -23.47 13.90 1.99
N CYS A 515 -22.56 13.61 2.91
CA CYS A 515 -21.19 13.19 2.56
C CYS A 515 -21.15 11.84 1.86
N SER A 516 -22.01 10.89 2.25
CA SER A 516 -22.12 9.56 1.65
C SER A 516 -22.71 9.64 0.23
N TYR A 517 -23.79 10.39 0.04
CA TYR A 517 -24.33 10.69 -1.29
C TYR A 517 -23.34 11.47 -2.15
N THR A 518 -22.51 12.34 -1.56
CA THR A 518 -21.43 13.01 -2.28
C THR A 518 -20.38 12.02 -2.76
N LEU A 519 -19.99 11.03 -1.94
CA LEU A 519 -19.05 9.99 -2.36
C LEU A 519 -19.61 9.19 -3.54
N VAL A 520 -20.89 8.79 -3.48
CA VAL A 520 -21.56 8.11 -4.59
C VAL A 520 -21.61 8.97 -5.85
N LEU A 521 -21.97 10.25 -5.71
CA LEU A 521 -21.97 11.20 -6.81
C LEU A 521 -20.57 11.30 -7.45
N GLU A 522 -19.51 11.40 -6.64
CA GLU A 522 -18.14 11.43 -7.12
C GLU A 522 -17.79 10.15 -7.90
N GLN A 523 -18.17 8.98 -7.39
CA GLN A 523 -17.97 7.70 -8.10
C GLN A 523 -18.77 7.63 -9.42
N LEU A 524 -19.95 8.25 -9.50
CA LEU A 524 -20.73 8.32 -10.75
C LEU A 524 -20.05 9.22 -11.81
N LEU A 525 -19.33 10.26 -11.38
CA LEU A 525 -18.77 11.29 -12.25
C LEU A 525 -17.29 11.09 -12.60
N THR A 526 -16.50 10.52 -11.70
CA THR A 526 -15.03 10.46 -11.82
C THR A 526 -14.49 9.06 -11.58
N THR A 527 -13.16 8.92 -11.60
CA THR A 527 -12.44 7.63 -11.53
C THR A 527 -11.99 7.25 -10.12
N GLY A 528 -12.60 7.82 -9.07
CA GLY A 528 -12.38 7.36 -7.69
C GLY A 528 -11.67 8.34 -6.78
N GLY A 529 -12.38 9.41 -6.38
CA GLY A 529 -11.98 10.24 -5.25
C GLY A 529 -12.21 9.54 -3.90
N GLY A 530 -11.45 9.96 -2.88
CA GLY A 530 -11.70 9.57 -1.50
C GLY A 530 -12.81 10.40 -0.85
N TRP A 531 -12.99 10.23 0.47
CA TRP A 531 -14.06 10.89 1.22
C TRP A 531 -13.63 12.20 1.92
N GLN A 532 -12.35 12.54 1.94
CA GLN A 532 -11.85 13.64 2.76
C GLN A 532 -12.39 15.02 2.35
N ASP A 533 -12.69 15.22 1.07
CA ASP A 533 -13.04 16.53 0.51
C ASP A 533 -14.40 16.99 1.05
N GLN A 534 -15.41 16.13 0.92
CA GLN A 534 -16.76 16.41 1.39
C GLN A 534 -16.81 16.56 2.90
N TYR A 535 -16.20 15.65 3.66
CA TYR A 535 -16.15 15.77 5.12
C TYR A 535 -15.39 17.04 5.53
N GLY A 536 -14.35 17.40 4.76
CA GLY A 536 -13.55 18.60 4.94
C GLY A 536 -14.33 19.90 4.85
N GLY A 537 -15.24 20.04 3.88
CA GLY A 537 -16.06 21.25 3.70
C GLY A 537 -17.40 21.25 4.44
N VAL A 538 -18.02 20.08 4.64
CA VAL A 538 -19.35 19.96 5.26
C VAL A 538 -19.30 20.20 6.77
N PHE A 539 -18.26 19.71 7.43
CA PHE A 539 -18.03 19.90 8.87
C PHE A 539 -17.07 21.05 9.13
N SER A 540 -17.36 21.83 10.16
CA SER A 540 -16.57 23.00 10.55
C SER A 540 -15.23 22.66 11.18
N GLY A 541 -14.39 23.70 11.31
CA GLY A 541 -13.20 23.69 12.12
C GLY A 541 -12.11 22.74 11.64
N ILE A 542 -11.21 22.43 12.58
CA ILE A 542 -10.13 21.46 12.43
C ILE A 542 -10.63 20.12 12.94
N LYS A 543 -10.37 19.06 12.20
CA LYS A 543 -10.90 17.74 12.52
C LYS A 543 -9.96 16.62 12.10
N LEU A 544 -9.89 15.61 12.95
CA LEU A 544 -9.39 14.28 12.62
C LEU A 544 -10.58 13.44 12.16
N LEU A 545 -10.51 12.97 10.93
CA LEU A 545 -11.50 12.09 10.31
C LEU A 545 -10.93 10.69 10.22
N GLN A 546 -11.67 9.67 10.66
CA GLN A 546 -11.20 8.29 10.63
C GLN A 546 -12.29 7.34 10.14
N SER A 547 -12.00 6.58 9.08
CA SER A 547 -12.89 5.51 8.63
C SER A 547 -12.38 4.14 9.05
N GLU A 548 -13.30 3.17 9.10
CA GLU A 548 -12.97 1.76 9.24
C GLU A 548 -12.79 1.10 7.86
N ALA A 549 -12.30 -0.13 7.88
CA ALA A 549 -12.22 -0.96 6.68
C ALA A 549 -13.62 -1.40 6.23
N GLY A 550 -13.83 -1.51 4.92
CA GLY A 550 -15.10 -1.91 4.32
C GLY A 550 -15.61 -0.95 3.24
N PHE A 551 -16.60 -1.37 2.47
CA PHE A 551 -17.21 -0.53 1.43
C PHE A 551 -18.09 0.60 2.00
N GLU A 552 -18.60 0.43 3.21
CA GLU A 552 -19.30 1.51 3.93
C GLU A 552 -18.28 2.46 4.56
N GLN A 553 -17.91 3.49 3.81
CA GLN A 553 -16.99 4.53 4.27
C GLN A 553 -17.76 5.64 4.99
N ASN A 554 -17.97 5.47 6.30
CA ASN A 554 -18.58 6.47 7.19
C ASN A 554 -17.57 6.97 8.25
N PRO A 555 -16.72 7.96 7.91
CA PRO A 555 -15.72 8.51 8.83
C PRO A 555 -16.29 9.07 10.14
N LEU A 556 -15.69 8.68 11.26
CA LEU A 556 -15.86 9.35 12.55
C LEU A 556 -15.20 10.73 12.51
N VAL A 557 -15.95 11.76 12.91
CA VAL A 557 -15.46 13.15 13.00
C VAL A 557 -15.04 13.47 14.43
N ARG A 558 -13.77 13.84 14.64
CA ARG A 558 -13.23 14.31 15.92
C ARG A 558 -12.71 15.74 15.77
N TRP A 559 -13.39 16.70 16.38
CA TRP A 559 -12.97 18.11 16.36
C TRP A 559 -11.72 18.33 17.21
N LEU A 560 -10.81 19.14 16.67
CA LEU A 560 -9.55 19.52 17.31
C LEU A 560 -9.57 21.01 17.70
N PRO A 561 -8.82 21.44 18.73
CA PRO A 561 -8.74 22.84 19.15
C PRO A 561 -8.27 23.77 18.02
N ASP A 562 -8.88 24.95 17.91
CA ASP A 562 -8.63 25.95 16.86
C ASP A 562 -7.57 27.01 17.23
N GLN A 563 -6.93 26.86 18.40
CA GLN A 563 -6.07 27.89 18.99
C GLN A 563 -4.93 28.35 18.06
N PHE A 564 -4.40 27.49 17.19
CA PHE A 564 -3.40 27.87 16.18
C PHE A 564 -3.89 28.91 15.17
N PHE A 565 -5.18 28.93 14.87
CA PHE A 565 -5.77 29.82 13.87
C PHE A 565 -6.40 31.07 14.48
N VAL A 566 -6.61 31.08 15.81
CA VAL A 566 -7.24 32.18 16.54
C VAL A 566 -6.23 33.01 17.33
N HIS A 567 -5.19 32.38 17.89
CA HIS A 567 -4.22 33.05 18.75
C HIS A 567 -3.39 34.10 17.98
N PRO A 568 -3.20 35.33 18.48
CA PRO A 568 -2.50 36.41 17.76
C PRO A 568 -1.10 36.03 17.26
N ASP A 569 -0.34 35.27 18.06
CA ASP A 569 1.03 34.87 17.71
C ASP A 569 1.13 33.89 16.54
N TYR A 570 0.03 33.19 16.22
CA TYR A 570 0.01 32.10 15.22
C TYR A 570 -0.92 32.39 14.05
N ARG A 571 -1.99 33.15 14.26
CA ARG A 571 -3.00 33.48 13.25
C ARG A 571 -2.38 34.00 11.95
N ASP A 572 -1.44 34.95 12.06
CA ASP A 572 -0.81 35.59 10.91
C ASP A 572 0.28 34.72 10.25
N CYS A 573 0.68 33.62 10.91
CA CYS A 573 1.66 32.67 10.39
C CYS A 573 1.06 31.71 9.34
N HIS A 574 -0.27 31.63 9.24
CA HIS A 574 -0.96 30.83 8.24
C HIS A 574 -1.16 31.63 6.95
N LEU A 575 -0.52 31.17 5.86
CA LEU A 575 -0.55 31.87 4.57
C LEU A 575 -1.12 30.96 3.48
N LEU A 576 -2.03 31.52 2.69
CA LEU A 576 -2.59 30.86 1.51
C LEU A 576 -2.26 31.67 0.25
N TYR A 577 -1.53 31.04 -0.67
CA TYR A 577 -1.04 31.68 -1.89
C TYR A 577 -1.53 30.93 -3.12
N TYR A 578 -2.31 31.58 -3.98
CA TYR A 578 -2.65 31.01 -5.28
C TYR A 578 -1.44 31.13 -6.20
N THR A 579 -0.92 30.01 -6.68
CA THR A 579 0.30 30.00 -7.52
C THR A 579 0.04 30.46 -8.96
N GLY A 580 -1.22 30.48 -9.41
CA GLY A 580 -1.58 30.74 -10.81
C GLY A 580 -1.26 29.59 -11.77
N ILE A 581 -0.64 28.51 -11.29
CA ILE A 581 -0.29 27.31 -12.05
C ILE A 581 -1.45 26.33 -11.92
N THR A 582 -2.00 25.86 -13.04
CA THR A 582 -3.09 24.87 -13.06
C THR A 582 -2.64 23.63 -13.81
N ARG A 583 -2.78 22.45 -13.19
CA ARG A 583 -2.57 21.15 -13.82
C ARG A 583 -3.76 20.24 -13.53
N THR A 584 -4.16 19.44 -14.50
CA THR A 584 -5.20 18.42 -14.33
C THR A 584 -4.66 17.25 -13.50
N ALA A 585 -5.20 17.06 -12.30
CA ALA A 585 -4.80 16.02 -11.35
C ALA A 585 -5.16 14.57 -11.76
N LYS A 586 -5.91 14.39 -12.86
CA LYS A 586 -6.48 13.08 -13.24
C LYS A 586 -5.42 11.99 -13.49
N SER A 587 -4.26 12.34 -14.07
CA SER A 587 -3.22 11.34 -14.37
C SER A 587 -2.46 10.88 -13.12
N ILE A 588 -2.31 11.77 -12.12
CA ILE A 588 -1.60 11.47 -10.86
C ILE A 588 -2.44 10.48 -10.04
N LEU A 589 -3.74 10.74 -9.93
CA LEU A 589 -4.65 9.91 -9.15
C LEU A 589 -4.76 8.48 -9.69
N ALA A 590 -4.82 8.32 -11.01
CA ALA A 590 -4.91 6.99 -11.61
C ALA A 590 -3.69 6.12 -11.29
N GLU A 591 -2.45 6.64 -11.40
CA GLU A 591 -1.24 5.83 -11.18
C GLU A 591 -1.07 5.43 -9.70
N ILE A 592 -1.39 6.33 -8.76
CA ILE A 592 -1.36 6.02 -7.32
C ILE A 592 -2.38 4.91 -7.01
N VAL A 593 -3.63 5.05 -7.46
CA VAL A 593 -4.69 4.06 -7.22
C VAL A 593 -4.37 2.73 -7.90
N SER A 594 -3.82 2.74 -9.12
CA SER A 594 -3.32 1.54 -9.81
C SER A 594 -2.22 0.85 -9.00
N SER A 595 -1.33 1.60 -8.35
CA SER A 595 -0.31 1.03 -7.46
C SER A 595 -0.90 0.41 -6.18
N MET A 596 -2.00 0.97 -5.66
CA MET A 596 -2.76 0.37 -4.55
C MET A 596 -3.45 -0.94 -4.98
N PHE A 597 -4.07 -0.96 -6.17
CA PHE A 597 -4.64 -2.18 -6.74
C PHE A 597 -3.59 -3.26 -7.03
N LEU A 598 -2.32 -2.89 -7.20
CA LEU A 598 -1.23 -3.83 -7.36
C LEU A 598 -0.59 -4.25 -6.03
N ASN A 599 -1.14 -3.84 -4.88
CA ASN A 599 -0.56 -4.10 -3.56
C ASN A 599 0.93 -3.75 -3.47
N SER A 600 1.35 -2.65 -4.11
CA SER A 600 2.75 -2.26 -4.14
C SER A 600 3.26 -2.00 -2.71
N GLY A 601 4.23 -2.80 -2.27
CA GLY A 601 4.76 -2.77 -0.90
C GLY A 601 5.24 -1.37 -0.46
N PRO A 602 6.07 -0.66 -1.26
CA PRO A 602 6.51 0.69 -0.94
C PRO A 602 5.34 1.69 -0.78
N HIS A 603 4.37 1.67 -1.69
CA HIS A 603 3.22 2.59 -1.66
C HIS A 603 2.30 2.31 -0.46
N LEU A 604 1.98 1.03 -0.20
CA LEU A 604 1.14 0.66 0.94
C LEU A 604 1.80 0.98 2.28
N SER A 605 3.12 0.79 2.39
CA SER A 605 3.90 1.14 3.59
C SER A 605 3.89 2.65 3.82
N LEU A 606 4.08 3.44 2.75
CA LEU A 606 4.00 4.90 2.83
C LEU A 606 2.60 5.36 3.24
N LEU A 607 1.53 4.79 2.68
CA LEU A 607 0.15 5.12 3.09
C LEU A 607 -0.12 4.77 4.56
N ALA A 608 0.42 3.64 5.05
CA ALA A 608 0.35 3.30 6.47
C ALA A 608 1.09 4.31 7.36
N GLU A 609 2.26 4.78 6.93
CA GLU A 609 2.99 5.84 7.61
C GLU A 609 2.22 7.17 7.58
N MET A 610 1.59 7.52 6.46
CA MET A 610 0.75 8.72 6.33
C MET A 610 -0.47 8.66 7.25
N LYS A 611 -1.06 7.47 7.42
CA LYS A 611 -2.15 7.23 8.36
C LYS A 611 -1.71 7.44 9.81
N ALA A 612 -0.55 6.90 10.19
CA ALA A 612 0.04 7.12 11.51
C ALA A 612 0.38 8.61 11.73
N HIS A 613 0.93 9.26 10.71
CA HIS A 613 1.28 10.68 10.72
C HIS A 613 0.06 11.60 10.95
N ALA A 614 -1.14 11.20 10.53
CA ALA A 614 -2.37 11.92 10.88
C ALA A 614 -2.64 11.93 12.39
N MET A 615 -2.27 10.86 13.11
CA MET A 615 -2.35 10.80 14.57
C MET A 615 -1.30 11.69 15.22
N ASP A 616 -0.07 11.69 14.70
CA ASP A 616 1.01 12.59 15.17
C ASP A 616 0.59 14.06 15.03
N MET A 617 -0.04 14.42 13.90
CA MET A 617 -0.59 15.75 13.65
C MET A 617 -1.69 16.11 14.66
N SER A 618 -2.63 15.19 14.90
CA SER A 618 -3.69 15.39 15.89
C SER A 618 -3.12 15.62 17.30
N GLU A 619 -2.12 14.83 17.70
CA GLU A 619 -1.48 14.95 19.01
C GLU A 619 -0.73 16.29 19.15
N ALA A 620 -0.04 16.75 18.10
CA ALA A 620 0.63 18.05 18.10
C ALA A 620 -0.36 19.21 18.29
N ILE A 621 -1.55 19.14 17.68
CA ILE A 621 -2.62 20.12 17.83
C ILE A 621 -3.19 20.07 19.26
N LEU A 622 -3.47 18.88 19.79
CA LEU A 622 -4.01 18.70 21.14
C LEU A 622 -3.04 19.20 22.23
N ARG A 623 -1.74 19.09 22.01
CA ARG A 623 -0.70 19.62 22.91
C ARG A 623 -0.37 21.10 22.69
N SER A 624 -1.05 21.77 21.77
CA SER A 624 -0.79 23.16 21.39
C SER A 624 0.66 23.43 20.99
N ASN A 625 1.34 22.46 20.37
CA ASN A 625 2.70 22.61 19.87
C ASN A 625 2.71 23.09 18.40
N PHE A 626 2.72 24.41 18.21
CA PHE A 626 2.69 25.05 16.89
C PHE A 626 3.91 24.72 16.02
N GLU A 627 5.10 24.64 16.62
CA GLU A 627 6.33 24.31 15.87
C GLU A 627 6.25 22.89 15.29
N SER A 628 5.83 21.92 16.12
CA SER A 628 5.60 20.54 15.66
C SER A 628 4.52 20.49 14.59
N PHE A 629 3.40 21.20 14.74
CA PHE A 629 2.36 21.30 13.70
C PHE A 629 2.96 21.76 12.35
N GLY A 630 3.72 22.85 12.34
CA GLY A 630 4.34 23.38 11.12
C GLY A 630 5.30 22.37 10.48
N ARG A 631 6.16 21.72 11.28
CA ARG A 631 7.08 20.69 10.78
C ARG A 631 6.34 19.46 10.23
N LEU A 632 5.24 19.06 10.86
CA LEU A 632 4.41 17.93 10.40
C LEU A 632 3.69 18.25 9.08
N VAL A 633 3.31 19.51 8.83
CA VAL A 633 2.83 19.96 7.50
C VAL A 633 3.92 19.75 6.44
N GLY A 634 5.18 20.08 6.78
CA GLY A 634 6.34 19.80 5.93
C GLY A 634 6.57 18.31 5.68
N LYS A 635 6.41 17.46 6.71
CA LYS A 635 6.46 16.00 6.55
C LYS A 635 5.37 15.48 5.59
N THR A 636 4.14 16.00 5.69
CA THR A 636 3.06 15.67 4.75
C THR A 636 3.44 16.01 3.30
N TRP A 637 4.14 17.12 3.07
CA TRP A 637 4.62 17.49 1.74
C TRP A 637 5.66 16.53 1.18
N ILE A 638 6.58 16.05 2.02
CA ILE A 638 7.57 15.04 1.64
C ILE A 638 6.88 13.72 1.32
N GLN A 639 5.94 13.27 2.15
CA GLN A 639 5.17 12.04 1.92
C GLN A 639 4.35 12.11 0.61
N ASN A 640 3.69 13.24 0.33
CA ASN A 640 2.96 13.42 -0.94
C ASN A 640 3.87 13.37 -2.17
N GLN A 641 5.08 13.94 -2.09
CA GLN A 641 6.07 13.86 -3.18
C GLN A 641 6.64 12.44 -3.35
N ALA A 642 6.74 11.67 -2.27
CA ALA A 642 7.14 10.27 -2.31
C ALA A 642 6.07 9.37 -2.94
N LEU A 643 4.77 9.72 -2.81
CA LEU A 643 3.69 9.06 -3.53
C LEU A 643 3.71 9.38 -5.03
N ASP A 644 3.88 10.65 -5.39
CA ASP A 644 3.98 11.07 -6.78
C ASP A 644 4.86 12.31 -6.94
N CYS A 645 5.92 12.17 -7.76
CA CYS A 645 6.86 13.25 -8.03
C CYS A 645 6.23 14.41 -8.81
N GLY A 646 5.13 14.17 -9.53
CA GLY A 646 4.33 15.18 -10.21
C GLY A 646 3.64 16.17 -9.28
N THR A 647 3.63 15.91 -7.97
CA THR A 647 3.14 16.81 -6.91
C THR A 647 3.88 18.15 -6.89
N ASN A 648 5.21 18.16 -7.10
CA ASN A 648 6.05 19.36 -7.02
C ASN A 648 6.74 19.68 -8.35
N PRO A 649 6.03 20.29 -9.32
CA PRO A 649 6.63 20.66 -10.59
C PRO A 649 7.70 21.76 -10.40
N PRO A 650 8.66 21.91 -11.33
CA PRO A 650 9.76 22.88 -11.19
C PRO A 650 9.32 24.32 -10.90
N ALA A 651 8.19 24.74 -11.49
CA ALA A 651 7.63 26.07 -11.26
C ALA A 651 7.13 26.28 -9.83
N VAL A 652 6.58 25.25 -9.18
CA VAL A 652 6.18 25.30 -7.76
C VAL A 652 7.42 25.23 -6.87
N ALA A 653 8.38 24.36 -7.19
CA ALA A 653 9.65 24.27 -6.47
C ALA A 653 10.40 25.60 -6.45
N ALA A 654 10.39 26.36 -7.55
CA ALA A 654 10.99 27.69 -7.63
C ALA A 654 10.31 28.74 -6.73
N ILE A 655 9.00 28.61 -6.47
CA ILE A 655 8.29 29.46 -5.50
C ILE A 655 8.74 29.11 -4.08
N ILE A 656 8.76 27.80 -3.78
CA ILE A 656 9.12 27.26 -2.46
C ILE A 656 10.56 27.63 -2.08
N GLU A 657 11.50 27.52 -3.02
CA GLU A 657 12.93 27.79 -2.79
C GLU A 657 13.18 29.21 -2.26
N LYS A 658 12.35 30.18 -2.65
CA LYS A 658 12.46 31.58 -2.21
C LYS A 658 12.01 31.81 -0.77
N ILE A 659 11.18 30.92 -0.23
CA ILE A 659 10.46 31.15 1.04
C ILE A 659 10.74 30.09 2.11
N LYS A 660 11.36 28.96 1.75
CA LYS A 660 11.54 27.81 2.64
C LYS A 660 12.21 28.15 3.98
N ASP A 661 13.17 29.08 3.98
CA ASP A 661 13.90 29.50 5.19
C ASP A 661 13.03 30.27 6.19
N TYR A 662 11.90 30.82 5.75
CA TYR A 662 10.95 31.55 6.58
C TYR A 662 9.77 30.68 7.06
N THR A 663 9.68 29.43 6.58
CA THR A 663 8.59 28.50 6.91
C THR A 663 9.01 27.43 7.90
N LEU A 664 8.04 26.97 8.71
CA LEU A 664 8.12 25.69 9.43
C LEU A 664 7.74 24.52 8.53
N GLY A 665 6.81 24.76 7.61
CA GLY A 665 6.38 23.80 6.60
C GLY A 665 5.42 24.42 5.60
N TYR A 666 5.20 23.71 4.50
CA TYR A 666 4.35 24.13 3.40
C TYR A 666 3.86 22.91 2.63
N LYS A 667 2.74 23.03 1.92
CA LYS A 667 2.26 22.01 1.00
C LYS A 667 1.25 22.57 0.00
N LEU A 668 1.07 21.86 -1.11
CA LEU A 668 -0.15 21.98 -1.91
C LEU A 668 -1.29 21.20 -1.21
N PRO A 669 -2.47 21.80 -0.95
CA PRO A 669 -3.58 21.12 -0.28
C PRO A 669 -4.22 19.98 -1.07
N GLY A 670 -4.15 20.04 -2.41
CA GLY A 670 -4.78 19.05 -3.30
C GLY A 670 -3.85 17.93 -3.74
N ALA A 671 -4.23 17.25 -4.81
CA ALA A 671 -3.47 16.17 -5.45
C ALA A 671 -2.10 16.58 -6.04
N GLY A 672 -1.75 17.88 -5.98
CA GLY A 672 -0.45 18.40 -6.42
C GLY A 672 -0.43 18.92 -7.87
N GLY A 673 0.74 19.39 -8.30
CA GLY A 673 0.95 19.89 -9.67
C GLY A 673 0.57 21.35 -9.92
N GLY A 674 0.00 22.05 -8.95
CA GLY A 674 -0.42 23.45 -9.04
C GLY A 674 -1.49 23.83 -8.01
N GLY A 675 -2.16 24.96 -8.23
CA GLY A 675 -3.26 25.44 -7.38
C GLY A 675 -2.78 26.35 -6.26
N TYR A 676 -3.31 26.14 -5.06
CA TYR A 676 -2.93 26.89 -3.86
C TYR A 676 -1.74 26.26 -3.15
N LEU A 677 -0.84 27.10 -2.63
CA LEU A 677 0.23 26.75 -1.70
C LEU A 677 -0.16 27.25 -0.31
N TYR A 678 -0.28 26.30 0.63
CA TYR A 678 -0.47 26.59 2.04
C TYR A 678 0.88 26.58 2.74
N MET A 679 1.16 27.60 3.55
CA MET A 679 2.43 27.77 4.25
C MET A 679 2.18 28.10 5.72
N VAL A 680 3.04 27.55 6.58
CA VAL A 680 3.12 27.87 8.00
C VAL A 680 4.44 28.59 8.22
N ALA A 681 4.40 29.89 8.48
CA ALA A 681 5.57 30.70 8.79
C ALA A 681 6.11 30.38 10.20
N LYS A 682 7.39 30.68 10.44
CA LYS A 682 8.02 30.54 11.77
C LYS A 682 7.38 31.45 12.82
N ASP A 683 7.08 32.67 12.43
CA ASP A 683 6.52 33.74 13.27
C ASP A 683 5.89 34.81 12.36
N PRO A 684 5.18 35.82 12.92
CA PRO A 684 4.54 36.87 12.14
C PRO A 684 5.52 37.73 11.31
N GLN A 685 6.78 37.88 11.75
CA GLN A 685 7.79 38.63 11.00
C GLN A 685 8.21 37.86 9.73
N ALA A 686 8.44 36.56 9.86
CA ALA A 686 8.70 35.65 8.75
C ALA A 686 7.51 35.64 7.77
N ALA A 687 6.27 35.65 8.27
CA ALA A 687 5.08 35.75 7.45
C ALA A 687 5.06 37.05 6.61
N GLY A 688 5.45 38.18 7.22
CA GLY A 688 5.64 39.45 6.52
C GLY A 688 6.70 39.39 5.42
N GLN A 689 7.82 38.71 5.66
CA GLN A 689 8.87 38.51 4.64
C GLN A 689 8.38 37.66 3.47
N ILE A 690 7.67 36.56 3.74
CA ILE A 690 7.07 35.71 2.70
C ILE A 690 6.10 36.53 1.84
N ARG A 691 5.23 37.33 2.47
CA ARG A 691 4.29 38.21 1.76
C ARG A 691 5.01 39.20 0.84
N ARG A 692 6.07 39.84 1.33
CA ARG A 692 6.89 40.76 0.54
C ARG A 692 7.50 40.07 -0.68
N ILE A 693 8.23 38.97 -0.45
CA ILE A 693 8.95 38.23 -1.51
C ILE A 693 7.99 37.77 -2.61
N LEU A 694 6.87 37.14 -2.26
CA LEU A 694 5.93 36.58 -3.24
C LEU A 694 5.03 37.62 -3.92
N THR A 695 4.97 38.84 -3.38
CA THR A 695 4.27 39.97 -4.02
C THR A 695 5.19 40.69 -5.00
N GLU A 696 6.44 40.98 -4.60
CA GLU A 696 7.43 41.65 -5.45
C GLU A 696 7.90 40.75 -6.61
N GLN A 697 7.99 39.43 -6.35
CA GLN A 697 8.50 38.45 -7.31
C GLN A 697 7.45 37.40 -7.67
N ALA A 698 6.23 37.84 -7.96
CA ALA A 698 5.14 36.96 -8.37
C ALA A 698 5.53 36.17 -9.64
N PRO A 699 5.32 34.83 -9.66
CA PRO A 699 5.73 33.98 -10.78
C PRO A 699 4.90 34.22 -12.06
N ASN A 700 3.69 34.79 -11.92
CA ASN A 700 2.80 35.13 -13.03
C ASN A 700 1.73 36.15 -12.57
N PRO A 701 1.00 36.80 -13.50
CA PRO A 701 0.01 37.83 -13.15
C PRO A 701 -1.20 37.33 -12.34
N ARG A 702 -1.44 36.02 -12.28
CA ARG A 702 -2.56 35.44 -11.53
C ARG A 702 -2.18 35.13 -10.08
N ALA A 703 -0.88 35.03 -9.79
CA ALA A 703 -0.39 34.59 -8.50
C ALA A 703 -0.61 35.67 -7.44
N ARG A 704 -1.22 35.29 -6.31
CA ARG A 704 -1.68 36.25 -5.28
C ARG A 704 -1.95 35.57 -3.95
N PHE A 705 -1.83 36.34 -2.87
CA PHE A 705 -2.35 35.91 -1.56
C PHE A 705 -3.88 35.97 -1.55
N VAL A 706 -4.47 35.04 -0.80
CA VAL A 706 -5.90 35.02 -0.50
C VAL A 706 -6.04 34.97 1.01
N GLU A 707 -6.94 35.77 1.56
CA GLU A 707 -7.22 35.71 3.00
C GLU A 707 -7.96 34.42 3.31
N MET A 708 -7.51 33.75 4.37
CA MET A 708 -8.03 32.47 4.81
C MET A 708 -8.44 32.59 6.27
N THR A 709 -9.67 32.18 6.57
CA THR A 709 -10.18 32.09 7.95
C THR A 709 -10.76 30.70 8.18
N LEU A 710 -10.58 30.15 9.39
CA LEU A 710 -11.19 28.89 9.76
C LEU A 710 -12.72 29.07 9.80
N SER A 711 -13.47 28.13 9.21
CA SER A 711 -14.94 28.17 9.21
C SER A 711 -15.49 27.49 10.47
N ASP A 712 -16.36 28.17 11.20
CA ASP A 712 -17.03 27.69 12.41
C ASP A 712 -18.32 26.90 12.11
N LYS A 713 -18.85 27.01 10.89
CA LYS A 713 -20.18 26.46 10.52
C LYS A 713 -20.17 25.28 9.55
N GLY A 714 -19.18 25.19 8.67
CA GLY A 714 -19.19 24.19 7.60
C GLY A 714 -20.29 24.47 6.58
N LEU A 715 -20.89 23.42 6.00
CA LEU A 715 -22.06 23.53 5.12
C LEU A 715 -23.23 24.18 5.87
N GLN A 716 -23.79 25.23 5.27
CA GLN A 716 -24.97 25.94 5.74
C GLN A 716 -26.04 25.93 4.64
N VAL A 717 -27.28 25.72 5.05
CA VAL A 717 -28.46 25.85 4.19
C VAL A 717 -29.45 26.75 4.90
N SER A 718 -29.96 27.75 4.18
CA SER A 718 -30.92 28.72 4.70
C SER A 718 -31.97 29.05 3.64
N ARG A 719 -33.14 29.54 4.06
CA ARG A 719 -34.21 30.01 3.18
C ARG A 719 -34.34 31.52 3.27
N SER A 720 -34.80 32.15 2.18
CA SER A 720 -35.15 33.59 2.14
C SER A 720 -36.38 33.94 2.94
#